data_AF-A0A368ENZ6-F1
#
_entry.id   AF-A0A368ENZ6-F1
#
_cell.length_a   1.000
_cell.length_b   1.000
_cell.length_c   1.000
_cell.angle_alpha   90.00
_cell.angle_beta   90.00
_cell.angle_gamma   90.00
#
_symmetry.space_group_name_H-M   'P 1'
#
loop_
_entity.id
_entity.type
_entity.pdbx_description
1 polymer ?
#
loop_
_entity_poly.entity_id
_entity_poly.type
_entity_poly.pdbx_seq_one_letter_code
_entity_poly.pdbx_strand_id
1 'polypeptide(L)'
;MKPFLFINAIFISLLIGQENDSLQFVFEPPSLKINVGENQKVTIKLLDKQKNPVKSTFTIYSAHDPGIGPTPDWPGNSMLISPRTSRNSGVVDVTVQPNRPGNLLLKVRSLNGAIGEMNVNVPMPSIKKLIFRDLPSKVYVGTSTLISVKIIDSTNNERDDVKLKIRLSDDSKANIDAFNNLVAKKAGSVKLLAETEGVTQTFKVKIVKNPVREISIGFKEKEVRTGDVLHLNAIALNSAGRQVVDAPITYAYYGKSQYGEYGLPASGLISEDGRFVGETPGLYTIIATSGIYSTQKSIKVLPRNVKKNIQLVGHGLISNVKSGDLWVWAGIGKHAGKDFAATGSIFGDGEAYFWDVTDPENMKIIDTVKVDARNVNDIKVSDDGRVGVITREGASNRKNGFVILNVSDPFNVKIISTFNDDMTGGVHNTFIYENHVYAVNNGRKYDIINIEDPENPFRVGIFELDTPGHAIHDVWIEDGIAYSSNWRDGIVATDIGGLKSSEKDRSDIRFNPLLMKAGKGSPSRPLKLASFPDVKGRNHSAFPFLSQSTGDFYIIAGDEVFPDGLDNLINNKPSSPRGGFHFVNFNDPSNPKEDAVYIVPEAGSHNQWVYGDILLAAFYQGGIRILDISGELLGDLYKQDREIGYFLPQHREGIIPNAPMVWGAQPYKDYIFLSDMNSGLYCIKIND
;
A
#
# COMPACT_ATOMS: atom_id res chain seq x y z
N MET A 1 -16.50 -65.79 5.51
CA MET A 1 -15.25 -66.04 6.24
C MET A 1 -14.21 -66.64 5.30
N LYS A 2 -13.35 -65.78 4.73
CA LYS A 2 -12.01 -66.03 4.15
C LYS A 2 -11.55 -64.71 3.50
N PRO A 3 -10.28 -64.29 3.66
CA PRO A 3 -9.82 -62.95 3.30
C PRO A 3 -9.31 -62.91 1.86
N PHE A 4 -9.55 -61.81 1.14
CA PHE A 4 -8.88 -61.54 -0.13
C PHE A 4 -7.70 -60.60 0.10
N LEU A 5 -6.50 -61.14 -0.11
CA LEU A 5 -5.23 -60.41 -0.19
C LEU A 5 -5.29 -59.39 -1.33
N PHE A 6 -4.99 -58.12 -1.02
CA PHE A 6 -4.59 -57.14 -2.03
C PHE A 6 -3.11 -57.36 -2.36
N ILE A 7 -2.83 -57.87 -3.56
CA ILE A 7 -1.51 -57.90 -4.17
C ILE A 7 -1.27 -56.53 -4.82
N ASN A 8 -0.31 -55.76 -4.29
CA ASN A 8 0.23 -54.57 -4.94
C ASN A 8 1.12 -55.01 -6.12
N ALA A 9 0.62 -54.89 -7.35
CA ALA A 9 1.43 -54.98 -8.55
C ALA A 9 1.97 -53.59 -8.89
N ILE A 10 3.26 -53.38 -8.62
CA ILE A 10 4.03 -52.24 -9.12
C ILE A 10 4.26 -52.46 -10.62
N PHE A 11 3.62 -51.65 -11.46
CA PHE A 11 3.97 -51.56 -12.88
C PHE A 11 5.24 -50.72 -13.02
N ILE A 12 6.36 -51.38 -13.33
CA ILE A 12 7.57 -50.73 -13.84
C ILE A 12 7.36 -50.53 -15.35
N SER A 13 7.03 -49.31 -15.76
CA SER A 13 7.13 -48.88 -17.15
C SER A 13 8.58 -48.51 -17.44
N LEU A 14 9.30 -49.41 -18.11
CA LEU A 14 10.56 -49.11 -18.80
C LEU A 14 10.26 -48.26 -20.03
N LEU A 15 10.41 -46.94 -19.89
CA LEU A 15 10.54 -46.01 -21.00
C LEU A 15 12.03 -45.74 -21.22
N ILE A 16 12.57 -46.33 -22.28
CA ILE A 16 13.86 -45.94 -22.86
C ILE A 16 13.61 -44.60 -23.55
N GLY A 17 13.94 -43.51 -22.85
CA GLY A 17 13.95 -42.15 -23.37
C GLY A 17 15.39 -41.61 -23.40
N GLN A 18 15.73 -40.89 -24.47
CA GLN A 18 16.97 -40.14 -24.68
C GLN A 18 17.47 -39.43 -23.39
N GLU A 19 18.75 -39.60 -23.08
CA GLU A 19 19.43 -38.98 -21.94
C GLU A 19 19.39 -37.44 -22.04
N ASN A 20 18.49 -36.82 -21.27
CA ASN A 20 18.64 -35.43 -20.85
C ASN A 20 19.45 -35.39 -19.54
N ASP A 21 20.51 -34.60 -19.52
CA ASP A 21 21.36 -34.34 -18.35
C ASP A 21 20.58 -33.58 -17.26
N SER A 22 20.13 -34.28 -16.22
CA SER A 22 19.43 -33.67 -15.09
C SER A 22 20.41 -33.04 -14.11
N LEU A 23 20.47 -31.70 -14.07
CA LEU A 23 21.25 -30.92 -13.10
C LEU A 23 20.56 -30.86 -11.74
N GLN A 24 21.32 -30.91 -10.64
CA GLN A 24 20.80 -30.87 -9.27
C GLN A 24 21.55 -29.86 -8.40
N PHE A 25 20.83 -29.13 -7.54
CA PHE A 25 21.42 -28.31 -6.49
C PHE A 25 21.58 -29.06 -5.18
N VAL A 26 22.71 -28.84 -4.50
CA VAL A 26 23.01 -29.32 -3.14
C VAL A 26 23.38 -28.14 -2.26
N PHE A 27 22.83 -28.14 -1.05
CA PHE A 27 23.06 -27.14 -0.02
C PHE A 27 23.81 -27.77 1.16
N GLU A 28 24.86 -27.09 1.62
CA GLU A 28 25.67 -27.51 2.77
C GLU A 28 25.73 -26.36 3.78
N PRO A 29 25.04 -26.47 4.94
CA PRO A 29 24.15 -27.56 5.36
C PRO A 29 22.83 -27.63 4.55
N PRO A 30 22.11 -28.77 4.57
CA PRO A 30 20.87 -28.96 3.79
C PRO A 30 19.65 -28.20 4.36
N SER A 31 19.79 -27.62 5.54
CA SER A 31 18.82 -26.70 6.15
C SER A 31 19.54 -25.83 7.18
N LEU A 32 18.94 -24.69 7.51
CA LEU A 32 19.44 -23.77 8.53
C LEU A 32 18.45 -23.59 9.67
N LYS A 33 18.98 -23.41 10.88
CA LYS A 33 18.27 -22.84 12.02
C LYS A 33 19.10 -21.68 12.57
N ILE A 34 18.59 -20.46 12.45
CA ILE A 34 19.34 -19.22 12.67
C ILE A 34 18.38 -18.16 13.24
N ASN A 35 18.83 -17.30 14.16
CA ASN A 35 17.97 -16.24 14.69
C ASN A 35 17.86 -15.05 13.72
N VAL A 36 16.83 -14.22 13.92
CA VAL A 36 16.66 -12.96 13.16
C VAL A 36 17.91 -12.08 13.35
N GLY A 37 18.48 -11.60 12.26
CA GLY A 37 19.65 -10.71 12.24
C GLY A 37 21.01 -11.43 12.38
N GLU A 38 21.05 -12.73 12.65
CA GLU A 38 22.31 -13.48 12.66
C GLU A 38 22.75 -13.87 11.25
N ASN A 39 24.06 -14.03 11.04
CA ASN A 39 24.64 -14.44 9.77
C ASN A 39 25.06 -15.90 9.81
N GLN A 40 24.69 -16.68 8.79
CA GLN A 40 25.20 -18.04 8.61
C GLN A 40 25.58 -18.29 7.16
N LYS A 41 26.64 -19.10 6.98
CA LYS A 41 27.13 -19.46 5.65
C LYS A 41 26.49 -20.76 5.17
N VAL A 42 26.18 -20.79 3.89
CA VAL A 42 25.68 -21.96 3.14
C VAL A 42 26.48 -22.10 1.88
N THR A 43 27.07 -23.26 1.66
CA THR A 43 27.70 -23.59 0.38
C THR A 43 26.64 -24.20 -0.54
N ILE A 44 26.46 -23.60 -1.72
CA ILE A 44 25.52 -24.07 -2.74
C ILE A 44 26.32 -24.62 -3.92
N LYS A 45 26.01 -25.84 -4.33
CA LYS A 45 26.67 -26.54 -5.45
C LYS A 45 25.64 -26.94 -6.51
N LEU A 46 25.93 -26.65 -7.77
CA LEU A 46 25.21 -27.16 -8.94
C LEU A 46 25.99 -28.36 -9.48
N LEU A 47 25.38 -29.55 -9.45
CA LEU A 47 26.00 -30.82 -9.78
C LEU A 47 25.35 -31.49 -11.00
N ASP A 48 26.14 -32.26 -11.75
CA ASP A 48 25.65 -33.20 -12.77
C ASP A 48 25.21 -34.55 -12.14
N LYS A 49 24.76 -35.50 -12.97
CA LYS A 49 24.38 -36.86 -12.53
C LYS A 49 25.52 -37.60 -11.83
N GLN A 50 26.77 -37.29 -12.16
CA GLN A 50 27.98 -37.89 -11.60
C GLN A 50 28.46 -37.18 -10.33
N LYS A 51 27.69 -36.20 -9.83
CA LYS A 51 27.98 -35.36 -8.66
C LYS A 51 29.19 -34.45 -8.82
N ASN A 52 29.58 -34.12 -10.05
CA ASN A 52 30.64 -33.15 -10.31
C ASN A 52 30.05 -31.73 -10.41
N PRO A 53 30.74 -30.70 -9.91
CA PRO A 53 30.33 -29.30 -10.09
C PRO A 53 30.27 -28.90 -11.56
N VAL A 54 29.16 -28.32 -11.97
CA VAL A 54 28.94 -27.84 -13.33
C VAL A 54 29.36 -26.38 -13.43
N LYS A 55 30.25 -26.05 -14.37
CA LYS A 55 30.68 -24.67 -14.66
C LYS A 55 29.54 -23.87 -15.29
N SER A 56 28.65 -23.37 -14.43
CA SER A 56 27.52 -22.53 -14.79
C SER A 56 27.21 -21.58 -13.65
N THR A 57 26.79 -20.37 -13.99
CA THR A 57 26.31 -19.38 -13.03
C THR A 57 24.84 -19.64 -12.67
N PHE A 58 24.47 -19.34 -11.44
CA PHE A 58 23.10 -19.42 -10.96
C PHE A 58 22.79 -18.27 -10.01
N THR A 59 21.52 -17.87 -9.96
CA THR A 59 20.99 -16.81 -9.10
C THR A 59 20.45 -17.40 -7.80
N ILE A 60 20.54 -16.65 -6.72
CA ILE A 60 20.09 -17.02 -5.37
C ILE A 60 19.14 -15.94 -4.86
N TYR A 61 17.99 -16.35 -4.34
CA TYR A 61 16.93 -15.46 -3.88
C TYR A 61 16.13 -16.13 -2.76
N SER A 62 15.43 -15.35 -1.94
CA SER A 62 14.44 -15.88 -0.99
C SER A 62 13.09 -16.06 -1.68
N ALA A 63 12.34 -17.10 -1.30
CA ALA A 63 10.97 -17.34 -1.76
C ALA A 63 10.04 -17.65 -0.58
N HIS A 64 8.73 -17.47 -0.78
CA HIS A 64 7.69 -17.39 0.25
C HIS A 64 7.71 -16.12 1.11
N ASP A 65 7.55 -14.94 0.48
CA ASP A 65 6.70 -13.92 1.09
C ASP A 65 5.27 -14.19 0.59
N PRO A 66 4.34 -14.67 1.44
CA PRO A 66 2.94 -14.47 1.13
C PRO A 66 2.69 -12.97 1.18
N GLY A 67 2.64 -12.33 0.00
CA GLY A 67 2.07 -10.98 -0.14
C GLY A 67 3.01 -9.84 -0.51
N ILE A 68 4.21 -10.05 -1.05
CA ILE A 68 4.98 -8.95 -1.65
C ILE A 68 5.04 -9.19 -3.16
N GLY A 69 4.12 -8.53 -3.85
CA GLY A 69 3.97 -8.28 -5.30
C GLY A 69 3.64 -9.40 -6.27
N PRO A 70 3.36 -8.99 -7.52
CA PRO A 70 2.68 -9.77 -8.52
C PRO A 70 3.64 -10.54 -9.44
N THR A 71 4.81 -11.04 -9.04
CA THR A 71 5.58 -11.93 -9.96
C THR A 71 6.27 -13.11 -9.26
N PRO A 72 6.26 -14.32 -9.86
CA PRO A 72 6.94 -15.51 -9.33
C PRO A 72 8.46 -15.41 -9.23
N ASP A 73 9.07 -14.42 -9.92
CA ASP A 73 10.51 -14.20 -9.98
C ASP A 73 10.98 -13.01 -9.10
N TRP A 74 10.10 -12.39 -8.30
CA TRP A 74 10.50 -11.30 -7.43
C TRP A 74 11.37 -11.81 -6.27
N PRO A 75 12.53 -11.19 -5.97
CA PRO A 75 13.34 -11.62 -4.84
C PRO A 75 12.55 -11.34 -3.56
N GLY A 76 12.11 -12.39 -2.86
CA GLY A 76 11.48 -12.22 -1.55
C GLY A 76 12.44 -11.50 -0.60
N ASN A 77 11.91 -10.70 0.32
CA ASN A 77 12.72 -9.86 1.18
C ASN A 77 12.95 -10.44 2.57
N SER A 78 12.58 -11.69 2.80
CA SER A 78 12.67 -12.33 4.11
C SER A 78 14.10 -12.56 4.64
N MET A 79 15.12 -12.48 3.77
CA MET A 79 16.52 -12.68 4.14
C MET A 79 17.45 -11.83 3.27
N LEU A 80 18.50 -11.26 3.87
CA LEU A 80 19.64 -10.72 3.14
C LEU A 80 20.54 -11.88 2.71
N ILE A 81 20.98 -11.85 1.46
CA ILE A 81 21.72 -12.93 0.78
C ILE A 81 22.91 -12.30 0.09
N SER A 82 24.12 -12.77 0.38
CA SER A 82 25.35 -12.27 -0.24
C SER A 82 26.41 -13.35 -0.45
N PRO A 83 26.91 -13.58 -1.68
CA PRO A 83 26.47 -12.97 -2.95
C PRO A 83 25.16 -13.58 -3.46
N ARG A 84 24.40 -12.85 -4.30
CA ARG A 84 23.16 -13.35 -4.93
C ARG A 84 23.37 -14.12 -6.23
N THR A 85 24.61 -14.26 -6.68
CA THR A 85 24.97 -14.99 -7.89
C THR A 85 26.24 -15.80 -7.65
N SER A 86 26.28 -17.01 -8.17
CA SER A 86 27.52 -17.78 -8.22
C SER A 86 28.45 -17.27 -9.34
N ARG A 87 29.76 -17.48 -9.16
CA ARG A 87 30.72 -17.37 -10.27
C ARG A 87 30.59 -18.59 -11.19
N ASN A 88 31.26 -18.59 -12.35
CA ASN A 88 31.22 -19.68 -13.32
C ASN A 88 31.91 -21.00 -12.86
N SER A 89 31.90 -21.27 -11.55
CA SER A 89 32.44 -22.45 -10.87
C SER A 89 31.38 -23.49 -10.53
N GLY A 90 30.08 -23.15 -10.56
CA GLY A 90 29.02 -24.03 -10.07
C GLY A 90 28.97 -24.19 -8.55
N VAL A 91 29.80 -23.45 -7.81
CA VAL A 91 29.89 -23.50 -6.34
C VAL A 91 30.02 -22.09 -5.80
N VAL A 92 29.26 -21.77 -4.74
CA VAL A 92 29.31 -20.47 -4.08
C VAL A 92 29.03 -20.60 -2.58
N ASP A 93 29.81 -19.89 -1.78
CA ASP A 93 29.52 -19.68 -0.37
C ASP A 93 28.67 -18.43 -0.21
N VAL A 94 27.49 -18.62 0.35
CA VAL A 94 26.48 -17.58 0.52
C VAL A 94 26.33 -17.29 2.00
N THR A 95 26.38 -16.02 2.37
CA THR A 95 25.96 -15.57 3.70
C THR A 95 24.48 -15.24 3.65
N VAL A 96 23.72 -15.87 4.53
CA VAL A 96 22.28 -15.68 4.70
C VAL A 96 22.03 -15.03 6.06
N GLN A 97 21.21 -13.98 6.07
CA GLN A 97 20.80 -13.26 7.27
C GLN A 97 19.29 -12.99 7.24
N PRO A 98 18.49 -13.74 7.98
CA PRO A 98 17.05 -13.50 8.03
C PRO A 98 16.68 -12.19 8.72
N ASN A 99 15.67 -11.50 8.19
CA ASN A 99 15.13 -10.28 8.81
C ASN A 99 13.76 -10.49 9.48
N ARG A 100 13.18 -11.69 9.36
CA ARG A 100 11.90 -12.04 10.00
C ARG A 100 11.90 -13.48 10.52
N PRO A 101 11.12 -13.77 11.57
CA PRO A 101 10.93 -15.13 12.03
C PRO A 101 10.04 -15.93 11.08
N GLY A 102 10.07 -17.25 11.23
CA GLY A 102 9.25 -18.20 10.47
C GLY A 102 10.06 -19.23 9.68
N ASN A 103 9.35 -20.03 8.89
CA ASN A 103 9.96 -20.96 7.94
C ASN A 103 10.16 -20.23 6.61
N LEU A 104 11.41 -19.88 6.32
CA LEU A 104 11.80 -19.16 5.10
C LEU A 104 12.42 -20.13 4.10
N LEU A 105 12.39 -19.77 2.81
CA LEU A 105 12.99 -20.58 1.76
C LEU A 105 14.11 -19.82 1.05
N LEU A 106 15.27 -20.47 0.90
CA LEU A 106 16.33 -20.03 0.01
C LEU A 106 16.20 -20.81 -1.30
N LYS A 107 15.96 -20.12 -2.42
CA LYS A 107 15.87 -20.72 -3.76
C LYS A 107 17.05 -20.34 -4.63
N VAL A 108 17.37 -21.23 -5.56
CA VAL A 108 18.38 -21.03 -6.58
C VAL A 108 17.89 -21.45 -7.95
N ARG A 109 18.37 -20.76 -8.99
CA ARG A 109 18.00 -21.04 -10.39
C ARG A 109 19.23 -20.92 -11.29
N SER A 110 19.52 -21.97 -12.06
CA SER A 110 20.59 -21.95 -13.07
C SER A 110 20.12 -21.31 -14.38
N LEU A 111 21.06 -20.88 -15.22
CA LEU A 111 20.76 -20.40 -16.58
C LEU A 111 20.03 -21.45 -17.43
N ASN A 112 20.27 -22.73 -17.17
CA ASN A 112 19.69 -23.85 -17.91
C ASN A 112 18.33 -24.29 -17.34
N GLY A 113 17.75 -23.54 -16.40
CA GLY A 113 16.42 -23.78 -15.85
C GLY A 113 16.36 -24.78 -14.68
N ALA A 114 17.49 -25.29 -14.18
CA ALA A 114 17.49 -26.10 -12.96
C ALA A 114 17.14 -25.24 -11.74
N ILE A 115 16.38 -25.80 -10.79
CA ILE A 115 15.91 -25.10 -9.59
C ILE A 115 16.30 -25.92 -8.35
N GLY A 116 16.64 -25.24 -7.26
CA GLY A 116 16.87 -25.85 -5.95
C GLY A 116 16.27 -25.01 -4.84
N GLU A 117 15.95 -25.64 -3.72
CA GLU A 117 15.39 -24.97 -2.54
C GLU A 117 15.93 -25.55 -1.22
N MET A 118 16.03 -24.68 -0.22
CA MET A 118 16.49 -25.01 1.13
C MET A 118 15.65 -24.28 2.18
N ASN A 119 15.23 -25.01 3.21
CA ASN A 119 14.52 -24.43 4.36
C ASN A 119 15.46 -23.71 5.33
N VAL A 120 15.06 -22.52 5.74
CA VAL A 120 15.70 -21.72 6.80
C VAL A 120 14.67 -21.49 7.91
N ASN A 121 14.82 -22.20 9.02
CA ASN A 121 13.96 -22.08 10.19
C ASN A 121 14.46 -20.95 11.09
N VAL A 122 13.66 -19.91 11.26
CA VAL A 122 13.99 -18.74 12.08
C VAL A 122 13.06 -18.72 13.29
N PRO A 123 13.54 -19.05 14.49
CA PRO A 123 12.70 -19.06 15.68
C PRO A 123 12.23 -17.64 16.03
N MET A 124 11.08 -17.54 16.68
CA MET A 124 10.60 -16.27 17.22
C MET A 124 11.58 -15.73 18.27
N PRO A 125 11.95 -14.44 18.23
CA PRO A 125 12.82 -13.85 19.24
C PRO A 125 12.18 -13.89 20.64
N SER A 126 13.03 -14.07 21.66
CA SER A 126 12.59 -14.10 23.06
C SER A 126 12.05 -12.76 23.53
N ILE A 127 11.08 -12.77 24.45
CA ILE A 127 10.52 -11.52 25.00
C ILE A 127 11.58 -10.79 25.84
N LYS A 128 11.77 -9.50 25.57
CA LYS A 128 12.72 -8.62 26.26
C LYS A 128 12.04 -7.81 27.35
N LYS A 129 10.87 -7.22 27.06
CA LYS A 129 10.14 -6.36 28.01
C LYS A 129 8.66 -6.24 27.68
N LEU A 130 7.87 -5.88 28.70
CA LEU A 130 6.46 -5.54 28.59
C LEU A 130 6.25 -4.07 28.92
N ILE A 131 5.40 -3.37 28.17
CA ILE A 131 5.13 -1.94 28.35
C ILE A 131 3.62 -1.72 28.41
N PHE A 132 3.10 -1.22 29.53
CA PHE A 132 1.72 -0.74 29.61
C PHE A 132 1.58 0.52 28.75
N ARG A 133 0.61 0.50 27.82
CA ARG A 133 0.36 1.56 26.86
C ARG A 133 -0.92 2.32 27.23
N ASP A 134 -0.86 3.65 27.20
CA ASP A 134 -1.99 4.56 27.35
C ASP A 134 -2.85 4.34 28.63
N LEU A 135 -2.29 3.66 29.63
CA LEU A 135 -2.98 3.36 30.88
C LEU A 135 -2.73 4.50 31.90
N PRO A 136 -3.77 5.24 32.33
CA PRO A 136 -3.60 6.33 33.28
C PRO A 136 -3.23 5.80 34.68
N SER A 137 -2.33 6.52 35.37
CA SER A 137 -1.95 6.22 36.76
C SER A 137 -3.08 6.49 37.77
N LYS A 138 -4.13 7.20 37.34
CA LYS A 138 -5.31 7.57 38.11
C LYS A 138 -6.57 7.19 37.32
N VAL A 139 -7.48 6.45 37.96
CA VAL A 139 -8.79 6.10 37.41
C VAL A 139 -9.90 6.43 38.40
N TYR A 140 -11.14 6.53 37.92
CA TYR A 140 -12.29 6.91 38.73
C TYR A 140 -13.15 5.70 39.10
N VAL A 141 -13.71 5.69 40.30
CA VAL A 141 -14.69 4.66 40.71
C VAL A 141 -15.86 4.63 39.72
N GLY A 142 -16.24 3.44 39.28
CA GLY A 142 -17.33 3.19 38.33
C GLY A 142 -16.92 3.29 36.86
N THR A 143 -15.66 3.58 36.54
CA THR A 143 -15.19 3.61 35.15
C THR A 143 -14.53 2.29 34.76
N SER A 144 -14.51 2.04 33.45
CA SER A 144 -13.79 0.93 32.82
C SER A 144 -12.66 1.49 31.96
N THR A 145 -11.49 0.85 31.96
CA THR A 145 -10.33 1.27 31.18
C THR A 145 -9.63 0.07 30.58
N LEU A 146 -9.46 0.05 29.26
CA LEU A 146 -8.77 -1.04 28.57
C LEU A 146 -7.29 -1.07 29.00
N ILE A 147 -6.81 -2.24 29.41
CA ILE A 147 -5.40 -2.46 29.69
C ILE A 147 -4.72 -2.92 28.40
N SER A 148 -3.93 -2.05 27.79
CA SER A 148 -3.08 -2.40 26.66
C SER A 148 -1.63 -2.61 27.12
N VAL A 149 -1.01 -3.71 26.69
CA VAL A 149 0.39 -4.02 27.02
C VAL A 149 1.11 -4.41 25.73
N LYS A 150 2.10 -3.59 25.33
CA LYS A 150 3.02 -3.94 24.25
C LYS A 150 4.02 -4.99 24.74
N ILE A 151 4.20 -6.03 23.94
CA ILE A 151 5.15 -7.10 24.20
C ILE A 151 6.30 -6.91 23.24
N ILE A 152 7.47 -6.57 23.76
CA ILE A 152 8.66 -6.25 22.94
C ILE A 152 9.66 -7.38 23.07
N ASP A 153 10.10 -7.89 21.92
CA ASP A 153 11.08 -8.97 21.84
C ASP A 153 12.54 -8.46 21.90
N SER A 154 13.50 -9.39 21.86
CA SER A 154 14.93 -9.12 21.92
C SER A 154 15.45 -8.32 20.71
N THR A 155 14.74 -8.36 19.59
CA THR A 155 15.01 -7.58 18.38
C THR A 155 14.31 -6.22 18.36
N ASN A 156 13.62 -5.86 19.46
CA ASN A 156 12.80 -4.65 19.64
C ASN A 156 11.55 -4.60 18.75
N ASN A 157 11.07 -5.74 18.25
CA ASN A 157 9.81 -5.83 17.53
C ASN A 157 8.65 -6.12 18.49
N GLU A 158 7.44 -5.71 18.11
CA GLU A 158 6.22 -6.00 18.86
C GLU A 158 5.71 -7.41 18.51
N ARG A 159 5.28 -8.17 19.53
CA ARG A 159 4.72 -9.52 19.38
C ARG A 159 3.29 -9.58 19.89
N ASP A 160 2.44 -10.27 19.15
CA ASP A 160 1.01 -10.46 19.41
C ASP A 160 0.61 -11.95 19.51
N ASP A 161 1.53 -12.86 19.25
CA ASP A 161 1.30 -14.31 19.22
C ASP A 161 1.41 -14.99 20.59
N VAL A 162 1.88 -14.28 21.61
CA VAL A 162 2.04 -14.81 22.97
C VAL A 162 0.85 -14.47 23.86
N LYS A 163 0.47 -15.44 24.71
CA LYS A 163 -0.64 -15.26 25.65
C LYS A 163 -0.22 -14.42 26.85
N LEU A 164 -0.68 -13.18 26.89
CA LEU A 164 -0.52 -12.28 28.03
C LEU A 164 -1.41 -12.72 29.22
N LYS A 165 -0.84 -12.74 30.44
CA LYS A 165 -1.59 -12.89 31.69
C LYS A 165 -1.49 -11.60 32.49
N ILE A 166 -2.63 -11.05 32.89
CA ILE A 166 -2.69 -9.86 33.74
C ILE A 166 -3.36 -10.24 35.07
N ARG A 167 -2.72 -9.86 36.18
CA ARG A 167 -3.23 -10.08 37.54
C ARG A 167 -3.35 -8.76 38.29
N LEU A 168 -4.27 -8.70 39.22
CA LEU A 168 -4.48 -7.57 40.11
C LEU A 168 -4.00 -7.92 41.53
N SER A 169 -3.50 -6.93 42.26
CA SER A 169 -3.07 -7.12 43.66
C SER A 169 -4.23 -7.20 44.66
N ASP A 170 -5.41 -6.68 44.31
CA ASP A 170 -6.55 -6.55 45.24
C ASP A 170 -7.88 -6.47 44.48
N ASP A 171 -8.55 -7.61 44.34
CA ASP A 171 -9.83 -7.75 43.62
C ASP A 171 -11.03 -7.12 44.35
N SER A 172 -10.86 -6.70 45.61
CA SER A 172 -11.91 -6.00 46.36
C SER A 172 -12.08 -4.55 45.89
N LYS A 173 -11.06 -3.97 45.25
CA LYS A 173 -11.02 -2.57 44.79
C LYS A 173 -11.26 -2.40 43.30
N ALA A 174 -10.86 -3.36 42.49
CA ALA A 174 -11.14 -3.41 41.06
C ALA A 174 -11.23 -4.86 40.59
N ASN A 175 -11.68 -5.10 39.37
CA ASN A 175 -11.49 -6.40 38.72
C ASN A 175 -11.02 -6.17 37.28
N ILE A 176 -10.47 -7.23 36.69
CA ILE A 176 -10.17 -7.29 35.26
C ILE A 176 -11.25 -8.17 34.63
N ASP A 177 -11.90 -7.71 33.57
CA ASP A 177 -12.88 -8.53 32.85
C ASP A 177 -12.20 -9.47 31.84
N ALA A 178 -12.99 -10.27 31.11
CA ALA A 178 -12.46 -11.22 30.14
C ALA A 178 -11.76 -10.58 28.92
N PHE A 179 -11.94 -9.27 28.73
CA PHE A 179 -11.39 -8.49 27.62
C PHE A 179 -10.29 -7.53 28.07
N ASN A 180 -9.71 -7.76 29.26
CA ASN A 180 -8.65 -6.96 29.85
C ASN A 180 -9.05 -5.51 30.20
N ASN A 181 -10.32 -5.23 30.47
CA ASN A 181 -10.70 -3.94 31.02
C ASN A 181 -10.57 -3.92 32.54
N LEU A 182 -9.90 -2.89 33.07
CA LEU A 182 -9.86 -2.58 34.48
C LEU A 182 -11.17 -1.88 34.89
N VAL A 183 -12.00 -2.58 35.65
CA VAL A 183 -13.25 -2.04 36.21
C VAL A 183 -13.01 -1.58 37.65
N ALA A 184 -13.03 -0.27 37.88
CA ALA A 184 -12.76 0.33 39.17
C ALA A 184 -13.98 0.31 40.10
N LYS A 185 -13.90 -0.39 41.25
CA LYS A 185 -15.04 -0.56 42.18
C LYS A 185 -14.98 0.35 43.40
N LYS A 186 -13.80 0.47 44.02
CA LYS A 186 -13.61 1.22 45.28
C LYS A 186 -12.32 2.03 45.25
N ALA A 187 -12.34 3.17 45.93
CA ALA A 187 -11.17 4.02 46.04
C ALA A 187 -10.01 3.32 46.77
N GLY A 188 -8.79 3.57 46.32
CA GLY A 188 -7.58 2.97 46.87
C GLY A 188 -6.45 2.93 45.86
N SER A 189 -5.48 2.03 46.06
CA SER A 189 -4.42 1.76 45.10
C SER A 189 -4.32 0.27 44.85
N VAL A 190 -4.14 -0.09 43.58
CA VAL A 190 -3.97 -1.47 43.11
C VAL A 190 -2.72 -1.53 42.22
N LYS A 191 -2.09 -2.70 42.16
CA LYS A 191 -1.00 -2.98 41.22
C LYS A 191 -1.49 -3.99 40.20
N LEU A 192 -1.24 -3.70 38.93
CA LEU A 192 -1.37 -4.62 37.80
C LEU A 192 -0.03 -5.32 37.60
N LEU A 193 -0.06 -6.62 37.42
CA LEU A 193 1.10 -7.46 37.06
C LEU A 193 0.80 -8.11 35.71
N ALA A 194 1.53 -7.69 34.68
CA ALA A 194 1.52 -8.34 33.36
C ALA A 194 2.66 -9.37 33.30
N GLU A 195 2.38 -10.56 32.77
CA GLU A 195 3.31 -11.67 32.67
C GLU A 195 3.14 -12.41 31.34
N THR A 196 4.25 -12.69 30.67
CA THR A 196 4.33 -13.61 29.52
C THR A 196 5.74 -14.17 29.38
N GLU A 197 5.87 -15.45 29.02
CA GLU A 197 7.16 -16.15 28.84
C GLU A 197 8.21 -15.90 29.96
N GLY A 198 7.75 -15.76 31.21
CA GLY A 198 8.61 -15.49 32.38
C GLY A 198 9.05 -14.04 32.56
N VAL A 199 8.75 -13.14 31.61
CA VAL A 199 8.94 -11.69 31.75
C VAL A 199 7.73 -11.10 32.46
N THR A 200 7.99 -10.26 33.48
CA THR A 200 6.95 -9.59 34.24
C THR A 200 7.11 -8.07 34.20
N GLN A 201 5.99 -7.34 34.27
CA GLN A 201 5.99 -5.90 34.46
C GLN A 201 4.86 -5.49 35.38
N THR A 202 5.11 -4.50 36.23
CA THR A 202 4.10 -3.97 37.16
C THR A 202 3.72 -2.54 36.84
N PHE A 203 2.45 -2.19 37.08
CA PHE A 203 1.94 -0.83 36.96
C PHE A 203 1.02 -0.51 38.12
N LYS A 204 1.21 0.65 38.76
CA LYS A 204 0.42 1.08 39.90
C LYS A 204 -0.70 2.00 39.44
N VAL A 205 -1.93 1.67 39.81
CA VAL A 205 -3.13 2.47 39.52
C VAL A 205 -3.74 2.99 40.82
N LYS A 206 -3.99 4.29 40.88
CA LYS A 206 -4.72 4.95 41.97
C LYS A 206 -6.18 5.11 41.58
N ILE A 207 -7.07 4.48 42.32
CA ILE A 207 -8.52 4.58 42.14
C ILE A 207 -9.04 5.68 43.07
N VAL A 208 -9.69 6.69 42.50
CA VAL A 208 -10.26 7.82 43.26
C VAL A 208 -11.76 7.92 43.06
N LYS A 209 -12.46 8.57 43.99
CA LYS A 209 -13.90 8.81 43.86
C LYS A 209 -14.18 9.66 42.62
N ASN A 210 -15.21 9.28 41.84
CA ASN A 210 -15.61 10.02 40.64
C ASN A 210 -16.30 11.37 41.03
N PRO A 211 -15.71 12.52 40.65
CA PRO A 211 -16.28 13.84 40.94
C PRO A 211 -17.37 14.27 39.95
N VAL A 212 -17.52 13.56 38.82
CA VAL A 212 -18.53 13.87 37.79
C VAL A 212 -19.93 13.77 38.37
N ARG A 213 -20.80 14.70 38.00
CA ARG A 213 -22.22 14.76 38.36
C ARG A 213 -23.13 15.01 37.17
N GLU A 214 -22.58 15.49 36.06
CA GLU A 214 -23.30 15.79 34.84
C GLU A 214 -22.37 15.63 33.64
N ILE A 215 -22.94 15.32 32.48
CA ILE A 215 -22.24 15.30 31.19
C ILE A 215 -23.06 16.13 30.21
N SER A 216 -22.38 16.91 29.38
CA SER A 216 -23.00 17.67 28.31
C SER A 216 -22.38 17.31 26.96
N ILE A 217 -23.19 17.25 25.91
CA ILE A 217 -22.76 17.04 24.52
C ILE A 217 -22.85 18.38 23.78
N GLY A 218 -21.75 18.81 23.15
CA GLY A 218 -21.54 20.18 22.68
C GLY A 218 -22.03 20.50 21.27
N PHE A 219 -22.28 19.50 20.42
CA PHE A 219 -22.72 19.73 19.03
C PHE A 219 -24.07 20.45 18.96
N LYS A 220 -24.35 21.25 17.93
CA LYS A 220 -25.61 22.05 17.80
C LYS A 220 -26.46 21.63 16.61
N GLU A 221 -25.85 20.92 15.68
CA GLU A 221 -26.39 20.41 14.44
C GLU A 221 -27.61 19.52 14.75
N LYS A 222 -28.64 19.64 13.91
CA LYS A 222 -29.83 18.76 13.96
C LYS A 222 -29.78 17.70 12.88
N GLU A 223 -29.08 17.99 11.79
CA GLU A 223 -28.94 17.13 10.63
C GLU A 223 -27.49 17.19 10.11
N VAL A 224 -26.97 16.07 9.62
CA VAL A 224 -25.70 15.91 8.89
C VAL A 224 -25.93 14.95 7.71
N ARG A 225 -25.00 14.81 6.77
CA ARG A 225 -25.09 13.79 5.72
C ARG A 225 -24.28 12.54 6.07
N THR A 226 -24.52 11.43 5.38
CA THR A 226 -23.65 10.26 5.45
C THR A 226 -22.22 10.66 5.11
N GLY A 227 -21.27 10.16 5.89
CA GLY A 227 -19.86 10.52 5.77
C GLY A 227 -19.44 11.86 6.37
N ASP A 228 -20.35 12.78 6.71
CA ASP A 228 -19.97 14.01 7.41
C ASP A 228 -19.54 13.67 8.86
N VAL A 229 -18.41 14.24 9.32
CA VAL A 229 -17.89 14.02 10.66
C VAL A 229 -18.46 15.04 11.65
N LEU A 230 -19.14 14.56 12.68
CA LEU A 230 -19.72 15.33 13.77
C LEU A 230 -18.85 15.25 15.03
N HIS A 231 -18.35 16.40 15.47
CA HIS A 231 -17.58 16.50 16.71
C HIS A 231 -18.49 16.66 17.92
N LEU A 232 -18.54 15.63 18.77
CA LEU A 232 -19.49 15.58 19.89
C LEU A 232 -19.14 16.54 21.02
N ASN A 233 -17.84 16.82 21.20
CA ASN A 233 -17.34 17.79 22.18
C ASN A 233 -17.94 17.59 23.57
N ALA A 234 -18.03 16.33 24.02
CA ALA A 234 -18.65 16.06 25.31
C ALA A 234 -17.74 16.48 26.47
N ILE A 235 -18.35 17.08 27.49
CA ILE A 235 -17.65 17.54 28.70
C ILE A 235 -18.30 16.94 29.94
N ALA A 236 -17.47 16.52 30.90
CA ALA A 236 -17.93 16.05 32.20
C ALA A 236 -17.82 17.18 33.24
N LEU A 237 -18.87 17.40 34.02
CA LEU A 237 -18.98 18.47 35.00
C LEU A 237 -19.12 17.91 36.41
N ASN A 238 -18.54 18.60 37.40
CA ASN A 238 -18.73 18.28 38.82
C ASN A 238 -19.98 18.98 39.40
N SER A 239 -20.25 18.76 40.69
CA SER A 239 -21.41 19.36 41.38
C SER A 239 -21.45 20.89 41.40
N ALA A 240 -20.33 21.55 41.12
CA ALA A 240 -20.22 23.01 41.03
C ALA A 240 -20.27 23.53 39.58
N GLY A 241 -20.60 22.68 38.61
CA GLY A 241 -20.63 23.03 37.19
C GLY A 241 -19.26 23.24 36.55
N ARG A 242 -18.16 22.83 37.22
CA ARG A 242 -16.80 22.96 36.67
C ARG A 242 -16.39 21.69 35.94
N GLN A 243 -15.69 21.83 34.82
CA GLN A 243 -15.20 20.71 34.02
C GLN A 243 -14.22 19.82 34.80
N VAL A 244 -14.40 18.51 34.68
CA VAL A 244 -13.46 17.49 35.14
C VAL A 244 -12.65 17.04 33.93
N VAL A 245 -11.52 17.70 33.70
CA VAL A 245 -10.72 17.56 32.46
C VAL A 245 -10.23 16.14 32.20
N ASP A 246 -9.91 15.39 33.25
CA ASP A 246 -9.37 14.02 33.15
C ASP A 246 -10.44 12.94 33.33
N ALA A 247 -11.74 13.29 33.32
CA ALA A 247 -12.80 12.31 33.39
C ALA A 247 -12.88 11.51 32.07
N PRO A 248 -12.85 10.17 32.12
CA PRO A 248 -13.05 9.36 30.92
C PRO A 248 -14.51 9.49 30.46
N ILE A 249 -14.68 9.74 29.17
CA ILE A 249 -16.00 9.75 28.51
C ILE A 249 -15.99 8.62 27.49
N THR A 250 -16.99 7.75 27.58
CA THR A 250 -17.25 6.73 26.57
C THR A 250 -18.47 7.11 25.78
N TYR A 251 -18.44 6.79 24.48
CA TYR A 251 -19.54 7.07 23.59
C TYR A 251 -20.19 5.79 23.08
N ALA A 252 -21.48 5.86 22.83
CA ALA A 252 -22.24 4.84 22.14
C ALA A 252 -23.31 5.50 21.28
N TYR A 253 -23.86 4.77 20.33
CA TYR A 253 -25.06 5.21 19.62
C TYR A 253 -25.99 4.02 19.39
N TYR A 254 -27.26 4.34 19.17
CA TYR A 254 -28.21 3.46 18.53
C TYR A 254 -29.03 4.29 17.55
N GLY A 255 -29.62 3.66 16.54
CA GLY A 255 -30.37 4.39 15.54
C GLY A 255 -31.35 3.53 14.78
N LYS A 256 -32.14 4.20 13.94
CA LYS A 256 -33.03 3.56 12.98
C LYS A 256 -32.70 4.12 11.60
N SER A 257 -32.29 3.24 10.68
CA SER A 257 -32.01 3.63 9.30
C SER A 257 -33.29 4.07 8.61
N GLN A 258 -33.14 4.94 7.61
CA GLN A 258 -34.22 5.41 6.77
C GLN A 258 -33.90 5.08 5.31
N TYR A 259 -34.02 3.79 4.97
CA TYR A 259 -33.80 3.27 3.62
C TYR A 259 -35.09 2.79 2.93
N GLY A 260 -36.26 3.25 3.41
CA GLY A 260 -37.55 2.87 2.86
C GLY A 260 -37.86 1.39 3.09
N GLU A 261 -37.97 0.63 2.00
CA GLU A 261 -38.36 -0.79 1.98
C GLU A 261 -37.24 -1.75 2.44
N TYR A 262 -35.98 -1.29 2.48
CA TYR A 262 -34.84 -2.12 2.84
C TYR A 262 -34.52 -2.04 4.34
N GLY A 263 -34.41 -3.19 4.99
CA GLY A 263 -34.08 -3.32 6.41
C GLY A 263 -32.60 -3.16 6.74
N LEU A 264 -31.94 -2.10 6.26
CA LEU A 264 -30.53 -1.85 6.58
C LEU A 264 -30.35 -1.45 8.05
N PRO A 265 -29.25 -1.82 8.72
CA PRO A 265 -28.97 -1.35 10.07
C PRO A 265 -28.62 0.15 10.06
N ALA A 266 -28.86 0.85 11.18
CA ALA A 266 -28.28 2.18 11.40
C ALA A 266 -26.79 2.01 11.72
N SER A 267 -25.94 2.10 10.71
CA SER A 267 -24.49 1.92 10.83
C SER A 267 -23.75 3.25 10.94
N GLY A 268 -22.62 3.26 11.63
CA GLY A 268 -21.83 4.45 11.91
C GLY A 268 -20.60 4.11 12.77
N LEU A 269 -19.65 5.03 12.79
CA LEU A 269 -18.45 4.93 13.60
C LEU A 269 -18.41 6.08 14.61
N ILE A 270 -17.97 5.78 15.83
CA ILE A 270 -17.66 6.77 16.84
C ILE A 270 -16.26 6.51 17.36
N SER A 271 -15.38 7.49 17.21
CA SER A 271 -14.00 7.40 17.66
C SER A 271 -13.89 7.71 19.16
N GLU A 272 -12.78 7.31 19.77
CA GLU A 272 -12.52 7.56 21.20
C GLU A 272 -12.41 9.05 21.53
N ASP A 273 -11.95 9.89 20.58
CA ASP A 273 -11.87 11.34 20.70
C ASP A 273 -13.22 12.04 20.48
N GLY A 274 -14.30 11.30 20.21
CA GLY A 274 -15.65 11.83 20.12
C GLY A 274 -16.00 12.42 18.76
N ARG A 275 -15.44 11.89 17.68
CA ARG A 275 -15.88 12.14 16.30
C ARG A 275 -16.87 11.04 15.90
N PHE A 276 -18.04 11.44 15.40
CA PHE A 276 -19.09 10.53 14.96
C PHE A 276 -19.32 10.69 13.45
N VAL A 277 -19.42 9.57 12.73
CA VAL A 277 -19.81 9.55 11.32
C VAL A 277 -20.93 8.54 11.10
N GLY A 278 -22.00 8.98 10.44
CA GLY A 278 -23.09 8.10 10.01
C GLY A 278 -22.75 7.46 8.67
N GLU A 279 -22.82 6.13 8.58
CA GLU A 279 -22.64 5.40 7.32
C GLU A 279 -23.98 5.29 6.58
N THR A 280 -25.08 5.11 7.29
CA THR A 280 -26.42 5.02 6.68
C THR A 280 -27.29 6.22 7.04
N PRO A 281 -28.18 6.68 6.14
CA PRO A 281 -29.20 7.67 6.48
C PRO A 281 -30.14 7.14 7.56
N GLY A 282 -30.56 7.99 8.49
CA GLY A 282 -31.42 7.58 9.60
C GLY A 282 -31.45 8.55 10.77
N LEU A 283 -32.15 8.18 11.83
CA LEU A 283 -32.14 8.92 13.09
C LEU A 283 -31.24 8.17 14.09
N TYR A 284 -30.23 8.88 14.60
CA TYR A 284 -29.27 8.36 15.55
C TYR A 284 -29.46 9.05 16.90
N THR A 285 -29.32 8.31 17.99
CA THR A 285 -29.22 8.84 19.35
C THR A 285 -27.84 8.48 19.89
N ILE A 286 -27.05 9.51 20.14
CA ILE A 286 -25.70 9.43 20.67
C ILE A 286 -25.77 9.54 22.18
N ILE A 287 -25.08 8.66 22.87
CA ILE A 287 -24.98 8.62 24.33
C ILE A 287 -23.52 8.87 24.71
N ALA A 288 -23.29 9.82 25.62
CA ALA A 288 -21.99 10.04 26.25
C ALA A 288 -22.09 9.65 27.73
N THR A 289 -21.14 8.86 28.23
CA THR A 289 -21.18 8.28 29.58
C THR A 289 -19.85 8.47 30.31
N SER A 290 -19.90 8.73 31.62
CA SER A 290 -18.74 8.78 32.51
C SER A 290 -19.14 8.21 33.87
N GLY A 291 -18.71 6.97 34.12
CA GLY A 291 -19.16 6.21 35.29
C GLY A 291 -20.67 5.94 35.22
N ILE A 292 -21.41 6.45 36.21
CA ILE A 292 -22.87 6.27 36.30
C ILE A 292 -23.67 7.41 35.67
N TYR A 293 -23.01 8.47 35.23
CA TYR A 293 -23.66 9.62 34.60
C TYR A 293 -23.65 9.43 33.10
N SER A 294 -24.78 9.71 32.46
CA SER A 294 -24.90 9.69 31.01
C SER A 294 -25.79 10.83 30.55
N THR A 295 -25.60 11.23 29.31
CA THR A 295 -26.47 12.16 28.58
C THR A 295 -26.65 11.64 27.17
N GLN A 296 -27.74 12.03 26.52
CA GLN A 296 -28.02 11.60 25.16
C GLN A 296 -28.51 12.75 24.28
N LYS A 297 -28.18 12.69 23.00
CA LYS A 297 -28.62 13.66 22.01
C LYS A 297 -28.83 12.99 20.65
N SER A 298 -29.90 13.36 19.96
CA SER A 298 -30.22 12.79 18.67
C SER A 298 -29.75 13.68 17.51
N ILE A 299 -29.35 13.05 16.42
CA ILE A 299 -28.95 13.66 15.15
C ILE A 299 -29.59 12.88 14.01
N LYS A 300 -30.07 13.59 12.98
CA LYS A 300 -30.55 12.96 11.75
C LYS A 300 -29.44 12.93 10.70
N VAL A 301 -29.21 11.77 10.11
CA VAL A 301 -28.24 11.56 9.03
C VAL A 301 -29.02 11.47 7.72
N LEU A 302 -28.72 12.36 6.78
CA LEU A 302 -29.32 12.42 5.45
C LEU A 302 -28.40 11.72 4.42
N PRO A 303 -28.92 11.24 3.28
CA PRO A 303 -28.07 10.73 2.21
C PRO A 303 -27.14 11.82 1.66
N ARG A 304 -25.88 11.49 1.33
CA ARG A 304 -24.91 12.44 0.75
C ARG A 304 -25.26 12.89 -0.66
N ASN A 305 -25.87 12.00 -1.45
CA ASN A 305 -26.38 12.27 -2.81
C ASN A 305 -25.34 12.88 -3.77
N VAL A 306 -24.14 12.29 -3.85
CA VAL A 306 -23.05 12.76 -4.73
C VAL A 306 -23.05 12.08 -6.11
N LYS A 307 -23.98 11.14 -6.35
CA LYS A 307 -24.02 10.31 -7.55
C LYS A 307 -24.26 11.15 -8.79
N LYS A 308 -23.45 10.90 -9.81
CA LYS A 308 -23.46 11.53 -11.14
C LYS A 308 -23.44 10.46 -12.22
N ASN A 309 -23.84 10.84 -13.43
CA ASN A 309 -23.84 9.93 -14.57
C ASN A 309 -22.44 9.85 -15.20
N ILE A 310 -21.96 8.64 -15.45
CA ILE A 310 -20.69 8.43 -16.15
C ILE A 310 -20.98 8.07 -17.60
N GLN A 311 -20.47 8.87 -18.52
CA GLN A 311 -20.61 8.66 -19.95
C GLN A 311 -19.30 8.14 -20.54
N LEU A 312 -19.38 7.06 -21.31
CA LEU A 312 -18.32 6.67 -22.22
C LEU A 312 -18.27 7.65 -23.40
N VAL A 313 -17.11 8.25 -23.63
CA VAL A 313 -16.88 9.20 -24.74
C VAL A 313 -16.25 8.47 -25.92
N GLY A 314 -15.20 7.67 -25.66
CA GLY A 314 -14.58 6.87 -26.71
C GLY A 314 -13.65 5.79 -26.18
N HIS A 315 -13.20 4.94 -27.08
CA HIS A 315 -12.44 3.74 -26.79
C HIS A 315 -11.45 3.42 -27.92
N GLY A 316 -10.19 3.19 -27.55
CA GLY A 316 -9.13 2.69 -28.41
C GLY A 316 -8.76 1.26 -28.03
N LEU A 317 -9.19 0.28 -28.83
CA LEU A 317 -8.97 -1.13 -28.56
C LEU A 317 -7.49 -1.53 -28.74
N ILE A 318 -6.92 -2.14 -27.71
CA ILE A 318 -5.74 -3.01 -27.82
C ILE A 318 -6.16 -4.40 -27.34
N SER A 319 -6.00 -5.41 -28.21
CA SER A 319 -6.44 -6.79 -27.94
C SER A 319 -5.35 -7.84 -28.16
N ASN A 320 -4.17 -7.43 -28.62
CA ASN A 320 -3.01 -8.28 -28.89
C ASN A 320 -2.03 -8.34 -27.71
N VAL A 321 -2.01 -7.33 -26.84
CA VAL A 321 -1.10 -7.22 -25.69
C VAL A 321 -1.76 -6.49 -24.52
N LYS A 322 -1.39 -6.81 -23.28
CA LYS A 322 -2.00 -6.14 -22.15
C LYS A 322 -1.52 -4.70 -22.05
N SER A 323 -2.42 -3.75 -21.88
CA SER A 323 -2.06 -2.34 -21.70
C SER A 323 -1.53 -2.10 -20.29
N GLY A 324 -0.49 -1.27 -20.17
CA GLY A 324 0.13 -0.87 -18.90
C GLY A 324 -0.31 0.52 -18.45
N ASP A 325 0.58 1.25 -17.78
CA ASP A 325 0.27 2.62 -17.34
C ASP A 325 0.03 3.58 -18.51
N LEU A 326 -0.61 4.72 -18.21
CA LEU A 326 -0.90 5.76 -19.19
C LEU A 326 -0.33 7.13 -18.81
N TRP A 327 -0.16 7.97 -19.82
CA TRP A 327 0.07 9.40 -19.63
C TRP A 327 -0.60 10.21 -20.74
N VAL A 328 -1.26 11.31 -20.39
CA VAL A 328 -1.96 12.23 -21.30
C VAL A 328 -1.38 13.63 -21.17
N TRP A 329 -1.11 14.30 -22.29
CA TRP A 329 -0.52 15.64 -22.31
C TRP A 329 -0.91 16.45 -23.56
N ALA A 330 -0.65 17.75 -23.50
CA ALA A 330 -0.91 18.68 -24.60
C ALA A 330 0.25 18.71 -25.61
N GLY A 331 -0.08 18.83 -26.89
CA GLY A 331 0.87 19.03 -27.97
C GLY A 331 1.58 20.39 -27.90
N ILE A 332 2.85 20.41 -28.31
CA ILE A 332 3.69 21.62 -28.35
C ILE A 332 4.12 21.98 -29.77
N GLY A 333 4.60 23.22 -29.97
CA GLY A 333 5.14 23.68 -31.24
C GLY A 333 4.13 23.55 -32.38
N LYS A 334 4.47 22.76 -33.42
CA LYS A 334 3.58 22.51 -34.58
C LYS A 334 2.29 21.75 -34.22
N HIS A 335 2.26 21.12 -33.05
CA HIS A 335 1.11 20.36 -32.55
C HIS A 335 0.35 21.10 -31.44
N ALA A 336 0.61 22.39 -31.23
CA ALA A 336 -0.13 23.19 -30.27
C ALA A 336 -1.65 23.13 -30.56
N GLY A 337 -2.44 22.82 -29.53
CA GLY A 337 -3.90 22.64 -29.64
C GLY A 337 -4.35 21.20 -29.90
N LYS A 338 -3.43 20.26 -30.10
CA LYS A 338 -3.71 18.81 -30.08
C LYS A 338 -3.46 18.21 -28.71
N ASP A 339 -4.05 17.04 -28.47
CA ASP A 339 -3.86 16.25 -27.25
C ASP A 339 -3.38 14.85 -27.60
N PHE A 340 -2.47 14.34 -26.78
CA PHE A 340 -1.84 13.04 -26.98
C PHE A 340 -1.92 12.21 -25.71
N ALA A 341 -1.95 10.89 -25.90
CA ALA A 341 -1.80 9.94 -24.82
C ALA A 341 -0.73 8.90 -25.18
N ALA A 342 -0.22 8.21 -24.19
CA ALA A 342 0.66 7.07 -24.41
C ALA A 342 0.36 5.97 -23.38
N THR A 343 0.52 4.72 -23.79
CA THR A 343 0.26 3.53 -22.97
C THR A 343 1.39 2.51 -23.11
N GLY A 344 1.85 1.97 -21.99
CA GLY A 344 2.80 0.86 -21.96
C GLY A 344 2.17 -0.49 -22.35
N SER A 345 3.01 -1.53 -22.42
CA SER A 345 2.57 -2.91 -22.66
C SER A 345 3.14 -3.88 -21.62
N ILE A 346 2.28 -4.76 -21.10
CA ILE A 346 2.59 -5.75 -20.07
C ILE A 346 2.48 -7.14 -20.67
N PHE A 347 3.42 -8.03 -20.30
CA PHE A 347 3.59 -9.37 -20.85
C PHE A 347 3.64 -9.38 -22.38
N GLY A 348 4.22 -8.32 -22.95
CA GLY A 348 4.29 -8.05 -24.39
C GLY A 348 5.69 -8.20 -24.95
N ASP A 349 5.91 -7.51 -26.06
CA ASP A 349 7.19 -7.45 -26.78
C ASP A 349 7.82 -6.04 -26.69
N GLY A 350 7.66 -5.41 -25.51
CA GLY A 350 8.31 -4.14 -25.19
C GLY A 350 7.79 -2.94 -25.98
N GLU A 351 6.48 -2.85 -26.17
CA GLU A 351 5.85 -1.78 -26.96
C GLU A 351 5.29 -0.67 -26.08
N ALA A 352 5.43 0.57 -26.54
CA ALA A 352 4.71 1.74 -26.03
C ALA A 352 3.92 2.36 -27.19
N TYR A 353 2.61 2.50 -27.00
CA TYR A 353 1.70 3.03 -28.01
C TYR A 353 1.45 4.51 -27.75
N PHE A 354 1.57 5.34 -28.79
CA PHE A 354 1.28 6.77 -28.76
C PHE A 354 -0.02 7.04 -29.52
N TRP A 355 -0.86 7.89 -28.96
CA TRP A 355 -2.23 8.12 -29.40
C TRP A 355 -2.47 9.59 -29.71
N ASP A 356 -3.20 9.89 -30.79
CA ASP A 356 -3.90 11.17 -30.95
C ASP A 356 -5.26 11.05 -30.25
N VAL A 357 -5.46 11.86 -29.21
CA VAL A 357 -6.68 11.91 -28.40
C VAL A 357 -7.33 13.30 -28.47
N THR A 358 -6.95 14.11 -29.46
CA THR A 358 -7.54 15.44 -29.71
C THR A 358 -9.05 15.35 -29.91
N ASP A 359 -9.51 14.28 -30.54
CA ASP A 359 -10.91 13.87 -30.59
C ASP A 359 -11.07 12.57 -29.79
N PRO A 360 -11.50 12.65 -28.51
CA PRO A 360 -11.61 11.47 -27.65
C PRO A 360 -12.64 10.44 -28.12
N GLU A 361 -13.58 10.79 -29.00
CA GLU A 361 -14.51 9.83 -29.60
C GLU A 361 -13.83 8.96 -30.67
N ASN A 362 -12.76 9.48 -31.28
CA ASN A 362 -12.04 8.88 -32.41
C ASN A 362 -10.53 8.75 -32.14
N MET A 363 -10.16 8.19 -30.98
CA MET A 363 -8.76 7.97 -30.59
C MET A 363 -8.04 7.02 -31.55
N LYS A 364 -6.78 7.35 -31.88
CA LYS A 364 -5.98 6.55 -32.84
C LYS A 364 -4.54 6.41 -32.38
N ILE A 365 -4.01 5.20 -32.51
CA ILE A 365 -2.56 4.98 -32.41
C ILE A 365 -1.89 5.68 -33.60
N ILE A 366 -0.95 6.56 -33.32
CA ILE A 366 -0.21 7.36 -34.30
C ILE A 366 1.26 6.94 -34.41
N ASP A 367 1.80 6.31 -33.37
CA ASP A 367 3.15 5.77 -33.37
C ASP A 367 3.28 4.63 -32.35
N THR A 368 4.26 3.76 -32.54
CA THR A 368 4.61 2.67 -31.62
C THR A 368 6.12 2.62 -31.46
N VAL A 369 6.60 2.84 -30.23
CA VAL A 369 8.01 2.66 -29.89
C VAL A 369 8.20 1.24 -29.37
N LYS A 370 9.14 0.51 -29.96
CA LYS A 370 9.51 -0.85 -29.54
C LYS A 370 10.91 -0.87 -28.96
N VAL A 371 11.06 -1.51 -27.80
CA VAL A 371 12.33 -1.67 -27.09
C VAL A 371 12.55 -3.14 -26.72
N ASP A 372 13.81 -3.55 -26.53
CA ASP A 372 14.14 -4.89 -26.05
C ASP A 372 13.73 -5.03 -24.57
N ALA A 373 12.48 -5.42 -24.34
CA ALA A 373 11.89 -5.66 -23.03
C ALA A 373 10.68 -6.58 -23.17
N ARG A 374 10.31 -7.26 -22.08
CA ARG A 374 9.03 -7.98 -21.99
C ARG A 374 7.90 -7.06 -21.52
N ASN A 375 8.21 -6.15 -20.61
CA ASN A 375 7.25 -5.19 -20.10
C ASN A 375 7.79 -3.77 -20.26
N VAL A 376 6.91 -2.88 -20.73
CA VAL A 376 6.97 -1.45 -20.53
C VAL A 376 5.87 -1.13 -19.53
N ASN A 377 6.22 -1.15 -18.23
CA ASN A 377 5.23 -1.06 -17.16
C ASN A 377 4.68 0.37 -17.03
N ASP A 378 5.55 1.34 -17.24
CA ASP A 378 5.30 2.72 -16.91
C ASP A 378 5.78 3.66 -18.01
N ILE A 379 5.03 4.75 -18.18
CA ILE A 379 5.29 5.83 -19.13
C ILE A 379 4.98 7.18 -18.48
N LYS A 380 5.92 8.11 -18.61
CA LYS A 380 5.78 9.48 -18.10
C LYS A 380 6.26 10.47 -19.15
N VAL A 381 5.62 11.62 -19.26
CA VAL A 381 6.04 12.73 -20.12
C VAL A 381 6.29 13.95 -19.27
N SER A 382 7.39 14.67 -19.54
CA SER A 382 7.75 15.92 -18.87
C SER A 382 6.66 16.98 -19.03
N ASP A 383 6.53 17.87 -18.04
CA ASP A 383 5.50 18.93 -18.04
C ASP A 383 5.55 19.83 -19.28
N ASP A 384 6.73 20.01 -19.87
CA ASP A 384 6.93 20.78 -21.10
C ASP A 384 6.60 20.02 -22.39
N GLY A 385 6.21 18.74 -22.29
CA GLY A 385 5.80 17.90 -23.41
C GLY A 385 6.94 17.49 -24.36
N ARG A 386 8.21 17.61 -23.94
CA ARG A 386 9.37 17.34 -24.83
C ARG A 386 9.98 15.97 -24.64
N VAL A 387 10.07 15.50 -23.39
CA VAL A 387 10.78 14.28 -23.01
C VAL A 387 9.79 13.26 -22.48
N GLY A 388 9.84 12.05 -23.04
CA GLY A 388 9.14 10.88 -22.51
C GLY A 388 10.10 9.92 -21.86
N VAL A 389 9.66 9.19 -20.85
CA VAL A 389 10.41 8.08 -20.23
C VAL A 389 9.52 6.85 -20.25
N ILE A 390 10.08 5.73 -20.69
CA ILE A 390 9.45 4.42 -20.59
C ILE A 390 10.35 3.44 -19.85
N THR A 391 9.75 2.61 -19.00
CA THR A 391 10.50 1.60 -18.25
C THR A 391 10.81 0.36 -19.10
N ARG A 392 11.89 -0.35 -18.75
CA ARG A 392 12.29 -1.62 -19.38
C ARG A 392 12.47 -2.70 -18.33
N GLU A 393 11.64 -3.73 -18.43
CA GLU A 393 11.74 -4.93 -17.63
C GLU A 393 11.72 -6.20 -18.49
N GLY A 394 12.59 -7.16 -18.16
CA GLY A 394 12.68 -8.43 -18.87
C GLY A 394 13.41 -8.39 -20.21
N ALA A 395 14.37 -7.47 -20.38
CA ALA A 395 15.22 -7.38 -21.57
C ALA A 395 16.03 -8.68 -21.81
N SER A 396 16.14 -9.10 -23.07
CA SER A 396 16.80 -10.36 -23.47
C SER A 396 18.29 -10.39 -23.08
N ASN A 397 18.95 -9.24 -23.11
CA ASN A 397 20.35 -9.04 -22.77
C ASN A 397 20.57 -8.61 -21.30
N ARG A 398 19.51 -8.59 -20.47
CA ARG A 398 19.51 -8.12 -19.07
C ARG A 398 19.95 -6.65 -18.90
N LYS A 399 20.05 -5.87 -19.99
CA LYS A 399 20.21 -4.42 -19.96
C LYS A 399 18.84 -3.75 -19.77
N ASN A 400 18.23 -4.06 -18.64
CA ASN A 400 17.04 -3.39 -18.13
C ASN A 400 17.37 -1.94 -17.71
N GLY A 401 16.37 -1.15 -17.35
CA GLY A 401 16.54 0.27 -17.06
C GLY A 401 15.35 1.07 -17.55
N PHE A 402 15.60 2.25 -18.09
CA PHE A 402 14.58 3.04 -18.78
C PHE A 402 15.13 3.65 -20.08
N VAL A 403 14.22 4.07 -20.95
CA VAL A 403 14.51 4.70 -22.24
C VAL A 403 13.99 6.13 -22.22
N ILE A 404 14.83 7.06 -22.65
CA ILE A 404 14.49 8.47 -22.78
C ILE A 404 14.10 8.72 -24.24
N LEU A 405 12.95 9.35 -24.43
CA LEU A 405 12.29 9.58 -25.71
C LEU A 405 12.16 11.08 -25.98
N ASN A 406 12.28 11.47 -27.24
CA ASN A 406 11.82 12.75 -27.73
C ASN A 406 10.37 12.60 -28.17
N VAL A 407 9.47 13.24 -27.44
CA VAL A 407 8.02 13.22 -27.70
C VAL A 407 7.49 14.58 -28.17
N SER A 408 8.39 15.49 -28.57
CA SER A 408 8.01 16.79 -29.17
C SER A 408 7.21 16.62 -30.47
N ASP A 409 7.38 15.49 -31.16
CA ASP A 409 6.56 15.06 -32.30
C ASP A 409 5.97 13.67 -32.04
N PRO A 410 4.77 13.57 -31.44
CA PRO A 410 4.17 12.28 -31.06
C PRO A 410 3.81 11.36 -32.24
N PHE A 411 3.85 11.88 -33.48
CA PHE A 411 3.69 11.09 -34.72
C PHE A 411 5.01 10.44 -35.18
N ASN A 412 6.13 10.77 -34.54
CA ASN A 412 7.46 10.27 -34.88
C ASN A 412 8.37 10.36 -33.64
N VAL A 413 8.07 9.55 -32.64
CA VAL A 413 8.79 9.49 -31.39
C VAL A 413 10.15 8.87 -31.61
N LYS A 414 11.19 9.50 -31.03
CA LYS A 414 12.58 9.04 -31.20
C LYS A 414 13.18 8.65 -29.87
N ILE A 415 13.90 7.54 -29.85
CA ILE A 415 14.77 7.20 -28.72
C ILE A 415 15.95 8.16 -28.73
N ILE A 416 16.12 8.92 -27.64
CA ILE A 416 17.27 9.82 -27.43
C ILE A 416 18.43 9.01 -26.86
N SER A 417 18.18 8.32 -25.75
CA SER A 417 19.20 7.56 -25.02
C SER A 417 18.55 6.49 -24.13
N THR A 418 19.39 5.67 -23.49
CA THR A 418 18.96 4.66 -22.52
C THR A 418 19.80 4.78 -21.26
N PHE A 419 19.19 4.60 -20.10
CA PHE A 419 19.91 4.52 -18.83
C PHE A 419 19.70 3.14 -18.21
N ASN A 420 20.80 2.41 -17.99
CA ASN A 420 20.78 1.02 -17.50
C ASN A 420 21.89 0.71 -16.48
N ASP A 421 22.63 1.72 -16.05
CA ASP A 421 23.72 1.56 -15.09
C ASP A 421 23.18 1.09 -13.73
N ASP A 422 23.68 -0.04 -13.23
CA ASP A 422 23.20 -0.70 -11.99
C ASP A 422 21.69 -1.03 -11.97
N MET A 423 21.03 -1.19 -13.12
CA MET A 423 19.57 -1.44 -13.22
C MET A 423 19.21 -2.81 -13.81
N THR A 424 20.09 -3.81 -13.65
CA THR A 424 19.93 -5.14 -14.28
C THR A 424 18.66 -5.89 -13.87
N GLY A 425 18.05 -5.56 -12.73
CA GLY A 425 16.83 -6.17 -12.23
C GLY A 425 15.54 -5.73 -12.93
N GLY A 426 15.55 -4.59 -13.62
CA GLY A 426 14.30 -3.94 -14.06
C GLY A 426 14.08 -2.61 -13.37
N VAL A 427 13.43 -1.70 -14.08
CA VAL A 427 12.76 -0.54 -13.49
C VAL A 427 11.27 -0.79 -13.67
N HIS A 428 10.51 -0.79 -12.57
CA HIS A 428 9.08 -1.03 -12.63
C HIS A 428 8.33 0.30 -12.84
N ASN A 429 8.60 1.29 -11.97
CA ASN A 429 8.02 2.62 -12.03
C ASN A 429 9.07 3.71 -12.16
N THR A 430 8.67 4.81 -12.78
CA THR A 430 9.44 6.05 -12.94
C THR A 430 8.56 7.26 -12.67
N PHE A 431 9.19 8.34 -12.26
CA PHE A 431 8.55 9.66 -12.26
C PHE A 431 9.51 10.70 -12.85
N ILE A 432 8.97 11.63 -13.64
CA ILE A 432 9.72 12.78 -14.13
C ILE A 432 9.30 13.98 -13.28
N TYR A 433 10.27 14.60 -12.61
CA TYR A 433 10.04 15.85 -11.89
C TYR A 433 11.18 16.81 -12.20
N GLU A 434 10.83 17.97 -12.74
CA GLU A 434 11.78 18.91 -13.36
C GLU A 434 12.70 18.17 -14.36
N ASN A 435 14.01 18.39 -14.30
CA ASN A 435 14.99 17.73 -15.16
C ASN A 435 15.55 16.44 -14.54
N HIS A 436 14.76 15.68 -13.79
CA HIS A 436 15.18 14.44 -13.15
C HIS A 436 14.20 13.29 -13.35
N VAL A 437 14.74 12.08 -13.56
CA VAL A 437 14.01 10.82 -13.54
C VAL A 437 14.27 10.12 -12.21
N TYR A 438 13.20 9.75 -11.53
CA TYR A 438 13.23 8.97 -10.30
C TYR A 438 12.82 7.55 -10.65
N ALA A 439 13.80 6.65 -10.75
CA ALA A 439 13.62 5.30 -11.28
C ALA A 439 13.68 4.28 -10.15
N VAL A 440 12.58 3.56 -9.90
CA VAL A 440 12.51 2.49 -8.89
C VAL A 440 13.28 1.28 -9.41
N ASN A 441 14.47 1.09 -8.86
CA ASN A 441 15.43 0.09 -9.32
C ASN A 441 15.31 -1.19 -8.51
N ASN A 442 14.98 -2.28 -9.20
CA ASN A 442 14.93 -3.64 -8.67
C ASN A 442 14.08 -3.76 -7.39
N GLY A 443 13.08 -2.89 -7.25
CA GLY A 443 12.19 -2.84 -6.09
C GLY A 443 12.87 -2.54 -4.76
N ARG A 444 14.08 -1.96 -4.73
CA ARG A 444 14.87 -1.74 -3.49
C ARG A 444 15.11 -0.26 -3.20
N LYS A 445 15.48 0.50 -4.22
CA LYS A 445 15.87 1.91 -4.11
C LYS A 445 15.22 2.66 -5.26
N TYR A 446 15.19 3.99 -5.19
CA TYR A 446 15.04 4.78 -6.40
C TYR A 446 16.32 5.56 -6.68
N ASP A 447 16.81 5.42 -7.90
CA ASP A 447 17.92 6.21 -8.42
C ASP A 447 17.38 7.52 -8.97
N ILE A 448 18.12 8.60 -8.76
CA ILE A 448 17.76 9.96 -9.22
C ILE A 448 18.73 10.33 -10.33
N ILE A 449 18.22 10.45 -11.56
CA ILE A 449 18.99 10.64 -12.79
C ILE A 449 18.69 12.03 -13.34
N ASN A 450 19.72 12.85 -13.52
CA ASN A 450 19.58 14.11 -14.22
C ASN A 450 19.43 13.86 -15.73
N ILE A 451 18.45 14.55 -16.32
CA ILE A 451 18.11 14.51 -17.74
C ILE A 451 18.03 15.93 -18.35
N GLU A 452 18.73 16.90 -17.77
CA GLU A 452 18.84 18.26 -18.34
C GLU A 452 19.43 18.21 -19.76
N ASP A 453 20.43 17.33 -19.95
CA ASP A 453 20.82 16.82 -21.27
C ASP A 453 20.33 15.37 -21.42
N PRO A 454 19.20 15.13 -22.11
CA PRO A 454 18.64 13.79 -22.26
C PRO A 454 19.51 12.87 -23.14
N GLU A 455 20.48 13.39 -23.89
CA GLU A 455 21.45 12.57 -24.64
C GLU A 455 22.52 11.96 -23.73
N ASN A 456 22.85 12.66 -22.63
CA ASN A 456 23.91 12.28 -21.69
C ASN A 456 23.39 12.21 -20.24
N PRO A 457 22.41 11.36 -19.93
CA PRO A 457 21.85 11.25 -18.59
C PRO A 457 22.88 10.69 -17.60
N PHE A 458 22.85 11.18 -16.35
CA PHE A 458 23.74 10.68 -15.30
C PHE A 458 23.07 10.66 -13.92
N ARG A 459 23.45 9.68 -13.10
CA ARG A 459 22.93 9.55 -11.73
C ARG A 459 23.50 10.65 -10.83
N VAL A 460 22.62 11.38 -10.16
CA VAL A 460 22.98 12.43 -9.19
C VAL A 460 22.79 11.99 -7.74
N GLY A 461 21.86 11.08 -7.47
CA GLY A 461 21.55 10.63 -6.12
C GLY A 461 20.85 9.28 -6.08
N ILE A 462 20.74 8.74 -4.88
CA ILE A 462 20.06 7.48 -4.59
C ILE A 462 19.32 7.66 -3.27
N PHE A 463 18.07 7.21 -3.22
CA PHE A 463 17.37 7.00 -1.96
C PHE A 463 17.12 5.51 -1.74
N GLU A 464 17.50 5.04 -0.56
CA GLU A 464 17.30 3.67 -0.12
C GLU A 464 16.98 3.69 1.38
N LEU A 465 16.11 2.80 1.84
CA LEU A 465 15.78 2.69 3.25
C LEU A 465 16.84 1.85 3.99
N ASP A 466 17.10 2.18 5.25
CA ASP A 466 18.02 1.39 6.08
C ASP A 466 17.35 0.14 6.69
N THR A 467 16.04 -0.02 6.50
CA THR A 467 15.28 -1.15 7.05
C THR A 467 15.66 -2.45 6.35
N PRO A 468 15.93 -3.55 7.08
CA PRO A 468 16.34 -4.81 6.47
C PRO A 468 15.26 -5.37 5.54
N GLY A 469 15.60 -5.62 4.27
CA GLY A 469 14.66 -6.15 3.28
C GLY A 469 13.52 -5.17 2.95
N HIS A 470 13.79 -3.88 3.01
CA HIS A 470 12.90 -2.89 2.43
C HIS A 470 12.66 -3.17 0.95
N ALA A 471 11.48 -2.80 0.48
CA ALA A 471 11.19 -2.73 -0.94
C ALA A 471 10.47 -1.43 -1.24
N ILE A 472 10.70 -0.91 -2.44
CA ILE A 472 10.02 0.26 -2.97
C ILE A 472 9.28 -0.19 -4.22
N HIS A 473 8.00 0.12 -4.33
CA HIS A 473 7.20 -0.20 -5.50
C HIS A 473 7.12 0.98 -6.47
N ASP A 474 6.72 2.14 -5.94
CA ASP A 474 6.40 3.32 -6.73
C ASP A 474 6.86 4.61 -6.02
N VAL A 475 6.94 5.69 -6.80
CA VAL A 475 7.27 7.04 -6.32
C VAL A 475 6.43 8.08 -7.07
N TRP A 476 5.67 8.87 -6.31
CA TRP A 476 5.00 10.07 -6.81
C TRP A 476 5.73 11.32 -6.31
N ILE A 477 5.80 12.38 -7.09
CA ILE A 477 6.49 13.62 -6.68
C ILE A 477 5.60 14.84 -6.86
N GLU A 478 5.53 15.66 -5.82
CA GLU A 478 4.88 16.98 -5.84
C GLU A 478 5.68 17.95 -4.95
N ASP A 479 5.86 19.19 -5.39
CA ASP A 479 6.50 20.28 -4.63
C ASP A 479 7.90 19.93 -4.05
N GLY A 480 8.69 19.13 -4.76
CA GLY A 480 10.01 18.68 -4.32
C GLY A 480 9.98 17.69 -3.15
N ILE A 481 8.85 17.01 -2.95
CA ILE A 481 8.69 15.89 -2.02
C ILE A 481 8.37 14.63 -2.81
N ALA A 482 9.17 13.58 -2.60
CA ALA A 482 8.90 12.24 -3.12
C ALA A 482 8.09 11.42 -2.10
N TYR A 483 6.95 10.91 -2.55
CA TYR A 483 6.03 10.03 -1.83
C TYR A 483 6.19 8.62 -2.38
N SER A 484 6.96 7.78 -1.69
CA SER A 484 7.17 6.40 -2.13
C SER A 484 6.24 5.43 -1.40
N SER A 485 5.85 4.38 -2.11
CA SER A 485 5.16 3.21 -1.56
C SER A 485 6.15 2.07 -1.33
N ASN A 486 6.21 1.54 -0.11
CA ASN A 486 7.32 0.72 0.33
C ASN A 486 6.89 -0.63 0.94
N TRP A 487 5.77 -1.19 0.47
CA TRP A 487 5.19 -2.44 1.00
C TRP A 487 5.11 -2.41 2.53
N ARG A 488 5.95 -3.17 3.24
CA ARG A 488 5.96 -3.24 4.72
C ARG A 488 6.42 -1.95 5.39
N ASP A 489 7.31 -1.19 4.75
CA ASP A 489 7.73 0.11 5.26
C ASP A 489 6.65 1.18 5.04
N GLY A 490 5.59 0.84 4.29
CA GLY A 490 4.41 1.68 4.05
C GLY A 490 4.76 2.96 3.28
N ILE A 491 4.14 4.07 3.68
CA ILE A 491 4.37 5.38 3.08
C ILE A 491 5.70 5.95 3.59
N VAL A 492 6.52 6.47 2.67
CA VAL A 492 7.69 7.28 3.03
C VAL A 492 7.68 8.58 2.23
N ALA A 493 7.73 9.71 2.95
CA ALA A 493 7.89 11.03 2.36
C ALA A 493 9.35 11.49 2.47
N THR A 494 9.93 11.95 1.36
CA THR A 494 11.35 12.30 1.23
C THR A 494 11.51 13.68 0.61
N ASP A 495 12.26 14.55 1.25
CA ASP A 495 12.69 15.83 0.70
C ASP A 495 13.76 15.62 -0.36
N ILE A 496 13.45 16.00 -1.59
CA ILE A 496 14.33 15.91 -2.75
C ILE A 496 14.66 17.30 -3.30
N GLY A 497 14.44 18.35 -2.51
CA GLY A 497 14.62 19.75 -2.93
C GLY A 497 13.37 20.61 -2.72
N GLY A 498 12.46 20.22 -1.83
CA GLY A 498 11.24 20.97 -1.56
C GLY A 498 11.53 22.34 -0.95
N LEU A 499 10.86 23.39 -1.46
CA LEU A 499 11.04 24.74 -0.93
C LEU A 499 10.43 24.85 0.47
N LYS A 500 11.19 25.42 1.42
CA LYS A 500 10.71 25.62 2.79
C LYS A 500 9.59 26.68 2.82
N SER A 501 8.39 26.28 3.24
CA SER A 501 7.25 27.18 3.37
C SER A 501 7.18 27.85 4.75
N SER A 502 6.66 29.09 4.80
CA SER A 502 6.47 29.91 6.00
C SER A 502 4.98 29.96 6.38
N GLU A 503 4.66 29.78 7.66
CA GLU A 503 3.28 29.87 8.16
C GLU A 503 2.62 31.26 7.99
N LYS A 504 3.38 32.30 7.61
CA LYS A 504 2.84 33.65 7.39
C LYS A 504 2.21 33.82 6.01
N ASP A 505 2.56 32.97 5.04
CA ASP A 505 2.08 33.02 3.66
C ASP A 505 0.86 32.11 3.46
N ARG A 506 -0.12 32.22 4.37
CA ARG A 506 -1.36 31.41 4.38
C ARG A 506 -2.31 31.72 3.23
N SER A 507 -2.12 32.82 2.51
CA SER A 507 -3.10 33.32 1.54
C SER A 507 -3.03 32.62 0.18
N ASP A 508 -1.91 31.99 -0.18
CA ASP A 508 -1.71 31.42 -1.52
C ASP A 508 -1.13 29.98 -1.53
N ILE A 509 -0.96 29.34 -0.36
CA ILE A 509 -0.23 28.07 -0.25
C ILE A 509 -1.13 26.93 0.23
N ARG A 510 -1.22 25.91 -0.61
CA ARG A 510 -1.62 24.53 -0.28
C ARG A 510 -0.87 24.08 0.99
N PHE A 511 -1.52 24.03 2.15
CA PHE A 511 -0.88 23.70 3.43
C PHE A 511 -0.47 22.22 3.48
N ASN A 512 0.65 21.87 2.84
CA ASN A 512 1.33 20.59 2.99
C ASN A 512 2.34 20.71 4.17
N PRO A 513 2.07 20.11 5.34
CA PRO A 513 2.91 20.27 6.53
C PRO A 513 4.33 19.71 6.36
N LEU A 514 4.54 18.81 5.38
CA LEU A 514 5.87 18.28 5.09
C LEU A 514 6.81 19.35 4.53
N LEU A 515 6.29 20.35 3.80
CA LEU A 515 7.09 21.47 3.27
C LEU A 515 7.73 22.34 4.36
N MET A 516 7.14 22.36 5.57
CA MET A 516 7.75 23.04 6.72
C MET A 516 9.01 22.34 7.23
N LYS A 517 9.11 21.02 7.00
CA LYS A 517 10.27 20.18 7.35
C LYS A 517 11.27 20.05 6.18
N ALA A 518 10.84 20.37 4.96
CA ALA A 518 11.65 20.33 3.74
C ALA A 518 12.68 21.48 3.64
N GLY A 519 13.42 21.51 2.54
CA GLY A 519 14.46 22.50 2.23
C GLY A 519 15.86 22.11 2.70
N LYS A 520 16.07 20.86 3.09
CA LYS A 520 17.39 20.31 3.51
C LYS A 520 17.90 19.19 2.60
N GLY A 521 16.96 18.52 1.93
CA GLY A 521 17.20 17.55 0.89
C GLY A 521 17.48 18.20 -0.45
N SER A 522 17.85 17.37 -1.42
CA SER A 522 18.10 17.73 -2.83
C SER A 522 18.12 16.46 -3.66
N PRO A 523 18.08 16.53 -5.00
CA PRO A 523 18.16 15.32 -5.84
C PRO A 523 19.45 14.51 -5.60
N SER A 524 20.55 15.17 -5.23
CA SER A 524 21.82 14.49 -4.91
C SER A 524 21.94 14.02 -3.47
N ARG A 525 21.05 14.49 -2.58
CA ARG A 525 21.01 14.11 -1.17
C ARG A 525 19.56 14.08 -0.68
N PRO A 526 18.78 13.07 -1.10
CA PRO A 526 17.40 12.91 -0.64
C PRO A 526 17.36 12.68 0.88
N LEU A 527 16.37 13.27 1.57
CA LEU A 527 16.26 13.21 3.03
C LEU A 527 14.86 12.78 3.47
N LYS A 528 14.75 11.66 4.19
CA LYS A 528 13.48 11.20 4.74
C LYS A 528 12.87 12.24 5.70
N LEU A 529 11.61 12.62 5.47
CA LEU A 529 10.85 13.58 6.27
C LEU A 529 9.92 12.92 7.28
N ALA A 530 9.15 11.94 6.80
CA ALA A 530 8.12 11.25 7.58
C ALA A 530 7.84 9.86 6.98
N SER A 531 7.18 9.01 7.76
CA SER A 531 6.71 7.71 7.26
C SER A 531 5.52 7.21 8.06
N PHE A 532 4.72 6.34 7.45
CA PHE A 532 3.66 5.58 8.10
C PHE A 532 3.78 4.11 7.68
N PRO A 533 4.09 3.18 8.60
CA PRO A 533 4.34 1.78 8.25
C PRO A 533 3.06 1.04 7.88
N ASP A 534 3.17 0.06 6.99
CA ASP A 534 2.08 -0.88 6.70
C ASP A 534 2.44 -2.28 7.18
N VAL A 535 1.86 -2.66 8.32
CA VAL A 535 2.12 -3.95 8.98
C VAL A 535 1.67 -5.14 8.11
N LYS A 536 0.70 -4.94 7.21
CA LYS A 536 0.22 -6.00 6.32
C LYS A 536 1.11 -6.17 5.09
N GLY A 537 1.96 -5.19 4.78
CA GLY A 537 2.93 -5.23 3.70
C GLY A 537 2.31 -5.24 2.31
N ARG A 538 1.27 -4.45 2.10
CA ARG A 538 0.45 -4.40 0.88
C ARG A 538 0.56 -3.06 0.15
N ASN A 539 1.18 -2.06 0.76
CA ASN A 539 1.29 -0.73 0.19
C ASN A 539 2.01 -0.73 -1.17
N HIS A 540 1.23 -0.51 -2.21
CA HIS A 540 1.59 -0.56 -3.63
C HIS A 540 1.77 0.85 -4.23
N SER A 541 0.96 1.80 -3.78
CA SER A 541 0.96 3.19 -4.30
C SER A 541 0.78 4.19 -3.16
N ALA A 542 1.27 5.41 -3.35
CA ALA A 542 1.13 6.51 -2.39
C ALA A 542 0.90 7.83 -3.15
N PHE A 543 -0.15 8.56 -2.80
CA PHE A 543 -0.52 9.80 -3.49
C PHE A 543 -0.81 10.92 -2.47
N PRO A 544 -0.18 12.10 -2.58
CA PRO A 544 -0.45 13.23 -1.69
C PRO A 544 -1.82 13.85 -1.97
N PHE A 545 -2.57 14.17 -0.93
CA PHE A 545 -3.88 14.80 -1.04
C PHE A 545 -4.02 15.92 -0.03
N LEU A 546 -4.08 17.16 -0.52
CA LEU A 546 -4.54 18.29 0.28
C LEU A 546 -6.02 18.52 0.03
N SER A 547 -6.85 18.33 1.05
CA SER A 547 -8.27 18.60 0.92
C SER A 547 -8.54 20.09 0.74
N GLN A 548 -9.30 20.43 -0.30
CA GLN A 548 -9.70 21.81 -0.56
C GLN A 548 -10.82 22.26 0.38
N SER A 549 -11.64 21.31 0.85
CA SER A 549 -12.77 21.61 1.73
C SER A 549 -12.39 21.73 3.21
N THR A 550 -11.32 21.07 3.67
CA THR A 550 -10.89 21.16 5.09
C THR A 550 -9.51 21.77 5.30
N GLY A 551 -8.63 21.72 4.30
CA GLY A 551 -7.21 22.05 4.45
C GLY A 551 -6.38 20.96 5.12
N ASP A 552 -6.97 19.78 5.38
CA ASP A 552 -6.24 18.64 5.90
C ASP A 552 -5.35 18.01 4.82
N PHE A 553 -4.15 17.62 5.22
CA PHE A 553 -3.20 16.93 4.35
C PHE A 553 -3.16 15.44 4.66
N TYR A 554 -3.49 14.63 3.67
CA TYR A 554 -3.43 13.18 3.69
C TYR A 554 -2.38 12.66 2.71
N ILE A 555 -1.88 11.46 2.97
CA ILE A 555 -1.27 10.63 1.93
C ILE A 555 -2.17 9.40 1.79
N ILE A 556 -2.67 9.17 0.58
CA ILE A 556 -3.54 8.04 0.25
C ILE A 556 -2.67 6.87 -0.17
N ALA A 557 -2.63 5.82 0.66
CA ALA A 557 -1.95 4.57 0.36
C ALA A 557 -2.89 3.58 -0.33
N GLY A 558 -2.47 2.99 -1.46
CA GLY A 558 -3.20 1.88 -2.09
C GLY A 558 -2.59 0.53 -1.74
N ASP A 559 -3.45 -0.47 -1.52
CA ASP A 559 -3.04 -1.88 -1.38
C ASP A 559 -2.95 -2.57 -2.75
N GLU A 560 -2.08 -3.57 -2.88
CA GLU A 560 -2.17 -4.56 -3.96
C GLU A 560 -1.97 -5.98 -3.44
N VAL A 561 -2.97 -6.84 -3.63
CA VAL A 561 -2.91 -8.25 -3.24
C VAL A 561 -3.55 -9.14 -4.30
N PHE A 562 -2.86 -10.22 -4.66
CA PHE A 562 -3.40 -11.31 -5.47
C PHE A 562 -3.52 -12.58 -4.63
N PRO A 563 -4.65 -12.82 -3.95
CA PRO A 563 -4.79 -13.95 -3.02
C PRO A 563 -4.56 -15.31 -3.67
N ASP A 564 -5.01 -15.47 -4.92
CA ASP A 564 -4.87 -16.70 -5.70
C ASP A 564 -3.58 -16.71 -6.55
N GLY A 565 -2.67 -15.79 -6.28
CA GLY A 565 -1.47 -15.59 -7.07
C GLY A 565 -1.76 -15.03 -8.47
N LEU A 566 -0.77 -15.19 -9.34
CA LEU A 566 -0.62 -14.44 -10.58
C LEU A 566 -0.85 -15.26 -11.84
N ASP A 567 -1.06 -16.56 -11.68
CA ASP A 567 -1.19 -17.52 -12.77
C ASP A 567 -2.35 -17.15 -13.70
N ASN A 568 -3.47 -16.68 -13.15
CA ASN A 568 -4.61 -16.27 -13.97
C ASN A 568 -4.26 -15.06 -14.83
N LEU A 569 -3.60 -14.05 -14.25
CA LEU A 569 -3.23 -12.83 -14.96
C LEU A 569 -2.26 -13.13 -16.11
N ILE A 570 -1.26 -13.97 -15.85
CA ILE A 570 -0.23 -14.36 -16.83
C ILE A 570 -0.83 -15.21 -17.96
N ASN A 571 -1.78 -16.10 -17.65
CA ASN A 571 -2.37 -17.04 -18.61
C ASN A 571 -3.68 -16.53 -19.24
N ASN A 572 -3.93 -15.21 -19.22
CA ASN A 572 -5.12 -14.58 -19.80
C ASN A 572 -6.44 -15.20 -19.29
N LYS A 573 -6.52 -15.43 -17.97
CA LYS A 573 -7.74 -15.84 -17.26
C LYS A 573 -8.18 -14.73 -16.30
N PRO A 574 -9.48 -14.63 -15.98
CA PRO A 574 -9.95 -13.66 -15.00
C PRO A 574 -9.22 -13.80 -13.66
N SER A 575 -8.65 -12.69 -13.20
CA SER A 575 -7.99 -12.56 -11.90
C SER A 575 -8.90 -11.87 -10.90
N SER A 576 -8.67 -12.13 -9.61
CA SER A 576 -9.48 -11.56 -8.53
C SER A 576 -8.58 -10.94 -7.46
N PRO A 577 -7.86 -9.84 -7.76
CA PRO A 577 -7.08 -9.11 -6.76
C PRO A 577 -7.98 -8.50 -5.68
N ARG A 578 -7.37 -8.13 -4.56
CA ARG A 578 -7.99 -7.50 -3.38
C ARG A 578 -7.15 -6.32 -2.92
N GLY A 579 -7.80 -5.36 -2.28
CA GLY A 579 -7.14 -4.17 -1.75
C GLY A 579 -8.15 -3.07 -1.44
N GLY A 580 -7.63 -1.94 -0.98
CA GLY A 580 -8.36 -0.70 -0.79
C GLY A 580 -7.40 0.47 -0.70
N PHE A 581 -7.96 1.64 -0.46
CA PHE A 581 -7.19 2.87 -0.23
C PHE A 581 -7.29 3.27 1.24
N HIS A 582 -6.17 3.71 1.81
CA HIS A 582 -6.05 4.14 3.21
C HIS A 582 -5.71 5.63 3.25
N PHE A 583 -6.49 6.40 3.99
CA PHE A 583 -6.35 7.85 4.13
C PHE A 583 -5.59 8.15 5.41
N VAL A 584 -4.28 8.32 5.27
CA VAL A 584 -3.40 8.60 6.40
C VAL A 584 -3.25 10.11 6.54
N ASN A 585 -3.72 10.66 7.65
CA ASN A 585 -3.63 12.06 7.99
C ASN A 585 -2.19 12.42 8.40
N PHE A 586 -1.60 13.38 7.70
CA PHE A 586 -0.25 13.91 7.88
C PHE A 586 -0.24 15.36 8.37
N ASN A 587 -1.34 15.86 8.93
CA ASN A 587 -1.39 17.19 9.58
C ASN A 587 -0.31 17.35 10.66
N ASP A 588 -0.01 16.28 11.39
CA ASP A 588 1.22 16.14 12.18
C ASP A 588 2.11 15.05 11.58
N PRO A 589 3.10 15.42 10.73
CA PRO A 589 3.98 14.43 10.10
C PRO A 589 4.84 13.63 11.08
N SER A 590 4.90 14.03 12.35
CA SER A 590 5.64 13.30 13.39
C SER A 590 4.80 12.17 14.01
N ASN A 591 3.48 12.23 13.83
CA ASN A 591 2.52 11.27 14.36
C ASN A 591 1.33 11.08 13.38
N PRO A 592 1.60 10.61 12.14
CA PRO A 592 0.55 10.37 11.16
C PRO A 592 -0.41 9.27 11.64
N LYS A 593 -1.69 9.39 11.26
CA LYS A 593 -2.76 8.47 11.68
C LYS A 593 -3.69 8.13 10.52
N GLU A 594 -4.05 6.87 10.38
CA GLU A 594 -5.11 6.46 9.47
C GLU A 594 -6.47 6.89 10.04
N ASP A 595 -7.14 7.81 9.34
CA ASP A 595 -8.47 8.30 9.74
C ASP A 595 -9.58 7.54 9.00
N ALA A 596 -9.35 7.18 7.73
CA ALA A 596 -10.36 6.54 6.89
C ALA A 596 -9.76 5.51 5.94
N VAL A 597 -10.63 4.65 5.42
CA VAL A 597 -10.30 3.65 4.40
C VAL A 597 -11.40 3.62 3.34
N TYR A 598 -11.09 3.17 2.13
CA TYR A 598 -12.05 2.84 1.09
C TYR A 598 -11.76 1.42 0.62
N ILE A 599 -12.49 0.46 1.19
CA ILE A 599 -12.30 -0.97 0.93
C ILE A 599 -13.48 -1.47 0.11
N VAL A 600 -13.21 -1.90 -1.12
CA VAL A 600 -14.21 -2.52 -2.00
C VAL A 600 -14.08 -4.04 -1.87
N PRO A 601 -14.98 -4.73 -1.15
CA PRO A 601 -14.80 -6.15 -0.82
C PRO A 601 -14.69 -7.08 -2.04
N GLU A 602 -15.33 -6.69 -3.14
CA GLU A 602 -15.40 -7.43 -4.40
C GLU A 602 -14.23 -7.18 -5.37
N ALA A 603 -13.37 -6.18 -5.11
CA ALA A 603 -12.36 -5.70 -6.06
C ALA A 603 -10.97 -5.49 -5.42
N GLY A 604 -9.93 -5.34 -6.26
CA GLY A 604 -8.57 -5.01 -5.81
C GLY A 604 -8.12 -3.67 -6.33
N SER A 605 -7.63 -2.79 -5.45
CA SER A 605 -7.06 -1.50 -5.84
C SER A 605 -5.75 -1.67 -6.61
N HIS A 606 -5.41 -0.65 -7.39
CA HIS A 606 -4.11 -0.55 -8.07
C HIS A 606 -3.58 0.89 -7.99
N ASN A 607 -3.66 1.67 -9.07
CA ASN A 607 -3.26 3.07 -9.11
C ASN A 607 -4.41 4.03 -8.76
N GLN A 608 -4.04 5.26 -8.42
CA GLN A 608 -4.96 6.32 -8.08
C GLN A 608 -4.50 7.65 -8.64
N TRP A 609 -5.46 8.56 -8.79
CA TRP A 609 -5.20 9.97 -9.06
C TRP A 609 -6.16 10.83 -8.25
N VAL A 610 -5.66 11.91 -7.67
CA VAL A 610 -6.48 12.89 -6.95
C VAL A 610 -6.47 14.23 -7.66
N TYR A 611 -7.63 14.85 -7.82
CA TYR A 611 -7.76 16.22 -8.29
C TYR A 611 -8.91 16.92 -7.56
N GLY A 612 -8.61 18.06 -6.93
CA GLY A 612 -9.53 18.65 -5.95
C GLY A 612 -9.87 17.64 -4.84
N ASP A 613 -11.14 17.60 -4.43
CA ASP A 613 -11.66 16.61 -3.47
C ASP A 613 -12.26 15.38 -4.18
N ILE A 614 -11.69 14.95 -5.30
CA ILE A 614 -12.11 13.75 -6.05
C ILE A 614 -10.95 12.77 -6.15
N LEU A 615 -11.21 11.52 -5.77
CA LEU A 615 -10.31 10.38 -5.99
C LEU A 615 -10.80 9.56 -7.19
N LEU A 616 -9.92 9.37 -8.17
CA LEU A 616 -10.03 8.34 -9.18
C LEU A 616 -9.29 7.10 -8.68
N ALA A 617 -10.04 6.05 -8.38
CA ALA A 617 -9.52 4.82 -7.81
C ALA A 617 -9.64 3.67 -8.82
N ALA A 618 -8.52 3.22 -9.39
CA ALA A 618 -8.49 2.04 -10.24
C ALA A 618 -8.61 0.79 -9.38
N PHE A 619 -9.51 -0.10 -9.77
CA PHE A 619 -9.88 -1.30 -9.02
C PHE A 619 -9.78 -2.58 -9.85
N TYR A 620 -8.82 -2.68 -10.79
CA TYR A 620 -8.63 -3.88 -11.62
C TYR A 620 -9.98 -4.40 -12.18
N GLN A 621 -10.46 -5.56 -11.73
CA GLN A 621 -11.73 -6.17 -12.12
C GLN A 621 -12.98 -5.37 -11.73
N GLY A 622 -12.83 -4.45 -10.79
CA GLY A 622 -13.82 -3.49 -10.34
C GLY A 622 -13.78 -2.16 -11.11
N GLY A 623 -13.09 -2.06 -12.24
CA GLY A 623 -13.13 -0.88 -13.10
C GLY A 623 -12.52 0.37 -12.44
N ILE A 624 -13.05 1.54 -12.78
CA ILE A 624 -12.72 2.80 -12.11
C ILE A 624 -13.87 3.21 -11.18
N ARG A 625 -13.52 3.60 -9.95
CA ARG A 625 -14.42 4.19 -8.95
C ARG A 625 -14.06 5.66 -8.79
N ILE A 626 -15.05 6.55 -8.83
CA ILE A 626 -14.88 8.00 -8.68
C ILE A 626 -15.50 8.37 -7.34
N LEU A 627 -14.68 8.85 -6.40
CA LEU A 627 -15.06 9.02 -5.01
C LEU A 627 -14.98 10.49 -4.60
N ASP A 628 -16.00 10.97 -3.89
CA ASP A 628 -15.99 12.26 -3.21
C ASP A 628 -15.27 12.15 -1.86
N ILE A 629 -14.08 12.73 -1.81
CA ILE A 629 -13.19 12.75 -0.63
C ILE A 629 -13.20 14.13 0.05
N SER A 630 -14.26 14.92 -0.14
CA SER A 630 -14.45 16.21 0.55
C SER A 630 -14.91 16.03 2.00
N GLY A 631 -14.67 17.07 2.80
CA GLY A 631 -14.95 17.11 4.23
C GLY A 631 -13.93 16.31 5.02
N GLU A 632 -14.05 16.36 6.35
CA GLU A 632 -13.22 15.53 7.21
C GLU A 632 -13.55 14.06 6.95
N LEU A 633 -12.51 13.23 6.82
CA LEU A 633 -12.64 11.81 6.52
C LEU A 633 -12.55 10.99 7.81
N LEU A 634 -13.43 9.99 7.96
CA LEU A 634 -13.40 9.07 9.10
C LEU A 634 -14.05 7.74 8.71
N GLY A 635 -13.45 6.61 9.06
CA GLY A 635 -14.05 5.28 8.88
C GLY A 635 -14.04 4.76 7.44
N ASP A 636 -14.99 3.88 7.11
CA ASP A 636 -15.04 3.21 5.80
C ASP A 636 -15.86 4.02 4.79
N LEU A 637 -15.19 4.71 3.87
CA LEU A 637 -15.80 5.59 2.88
C LEU A 637 -16.71 4.84 1.89
N TYR A 638 -16.51 3.52 1.70
CA TYR A 638 -17.36 2.71 0.83
C TYR A 638 -18.81 2.63 1.34
N LYS A 639 -18.98 2.71 2.66
CA LYS A 639 -20.29 2.63 3.32
C LYS A 639 -20.98 3.98 3.48
N GLN A 640 -20.39 5.08 3.00
CA GLN A 640 -20.82 6.45 3.33
C GLN A 640 -21.55 7.17 2.20
N ASP A 641 -21.95 6.45 1.14
CA ASP A 641 -22.54 7.02 -0.08
C ASP A 641 -21.65 8.10 -0.72
N ARG A 642 -20.33 7.87 -0.75
CA ARG A 642 -19.32 8.79 -1.31
C ARG A 642 -18.98 8.55 -2.78
N GLU A 643 -19.42 7.44 -3.38
CA GLU A 643 -19.17 7.17 -4.81
C GLU A 643 -19.99 8.14 -5.69
N ILE A 644 -19.26 9.01 -6.40
CA ILE A 644 -19.81 9.89 -7.44
C ILE A 644 -20.25 9.05 -8.63
N GLY A 645 -19.43 8.10 -9.04
CA GLY A 645 -19.74 7.23 -10.16
C GLY A 645 -18.73 6.12 -10.34
N TYR A 646 -19.04 5.23 -11.26
CA TYR A 646 -18.28 4.01 -11.50
C TYR A 646 -18.39 3.61 -12.97
N PHE A 647 -17.31 3.09 -13.53
CA PHE A 647 -17.29 2.62 -14.91
C PHE A 647 -16.50 1.32 -15.05
N LEU A 648 -17.09 0.34 -15.73
CA LEU A 648 -16.45 -0.92 -16.10
C LEU A 648 -16.14 -0.94 -17.61
N PRO A 649 -14.86 -0.95 -18.01
CA PRO A 649 -14.50 -1.18 -19.40
C PRO A 649 -14.72 -2.64 -19.79
N GLN A 650 -15.86 -2.96 -20.40
CA GLN A 650 -16.18 -4.29 -20.91
C GLN A 650 -16.16 -4.28 -22.44
N HIS A 651 -15.20 -4.99 -23.03
CA HIS A 651 -15.12 -5.14 -24.48
C HIS A 651 -15.07 -6.61 -24.89
N ARG A 652 -15.91 -6.99 -25.87
CA ARG A 652 -16.03 -8.37 -26.36
C ARG A 652 -14.76 -8.88 -27.02
N GLU A 653 -14.02 -7.97 -27.66
CA GLU A 653 -12.79 -8.29 -28.39
C GLU A 653 -11.52 -8.01 -27.58
N GLY A 654 -11.65 -7.74 -26.27
CA GLY A 654 -10.48 -7.69 -25.39
C GLY A 654 -9.79 -9.04 -25.27
N ILE A 655 -8.54 -9.04 -24.78
CA ILE A 655 -7.71 -10.24 -24.54
C ILE A 655 -8.48 -11.29 -23.75
N ILE A 656 -9.23 -10.82 -22.74
CA ILE A 656 -10.21 -11.60 -22.03
C ILE A 656 -11.57 -10.92 -22.28
N PRO A 657 -12.45 -11.53 -23.08
CA PRO A 657 -13.73 -10.93 -23.44
C PRO A 657 -14.55 -10.48 -22.23
N ASN A 658 -14.95 -9.21 -22.21
CA ASN A 658 -15.78 -8.59 -21.18
C ASN A 658 -15.23 -8.68 -19.74
N ALA A 659 -13.93 -8.91 -19.58
CA ALA A 659 -13.28 -8.95 -18.26
C ALA A 659 -12.44 -7.68 -18.05
N PRO A 660 -12.96 -6.66 -17.34
CA PRO A 660 -12.19 -5.47 -17.02
C PRO A 660 -11.01 -5.81 -16.12
N MET A 661 -9.96 -5.01 -16.25
CA MET A 661 -8.73 -5.07 -15.47
C MET A 661 -8.04 -3.70 -15.55
N VAL A 662 -8.69 -2.67 -14.98
CA VAL A 662 -8.21 -1.28 -15.05
C VAL A 662 -6.92 -1.10 -14.27
N TRP A 663 -5.89 -0.61 -14.95
CA TRP A 663 -4.56 -0.35 -14.39
C TRP A 663 -4.50 1.00 -13.68
N GLY A 664 -4.94 2.07 -14.35
CA GLY A 664 -4.84 3.43 -13.84
C GLY A 664 -5.75 4.38 -14.61
N ALA A 665 -5.87 5.60 -14.09
CA ALA A 665 -6.60 6.67 -14.74
C ALA A 665 -5.93 8.02 -14.52
N GLN A 666 -6.11 8.94 -15.47
CA GLN A 666 -5.62 10.30 -15.41
C GLN A 666 -6.76 11.27 -15.78
N PRO A 667 -7.05 12.27 -14.94
CA PRO A 667 -7.92 13.39 -15.33
C PRO A 667 -7.18 14.28 -16.32
N TYR A 668 -7.85 14.68 -17.39
CA TYR A 668 -7.30 15.58 -18.39
C TYR A 668 -8.41 16.45 -18.99
N LYS A 669 -8.32 17.77 -18.77
CA LYS A 669 -9.40 18.72 -19.09
C LYS A 669 -10.72 18.27 -18.45
N ASP A 670 -11.79 18.14 -19.24
CA ASP A 670 -13.12 17.70 -18.78
C ASP A 670 -13.31 16.16 -18.84
N TYR A 671 -12.24 15.42 -19.12
CA TYR A 671 -12.27 13.98 -19.36
C TYR A 671 -11.43 13.20 -18.34
N ILE A 672 -11.71 11.91 -18.24
CA ILE A 672 -10.88 10.95 -17.52
C ILE A 672 -10.47 9.88 -18.52
N PHE A 673 -9.17 9.74 -18.71
CA PHE A 673 -8.60 8.65 -19.49
C PHE A 673 -8.25 7.50 -18.56
N LEU A 674 -8.50 6.26 -18.98
CA LEU A 674 -8.20 5.06 -18.21
C LEU A 674 -7.61 3.98 -19.11
N SER A 675 -6.62 3.26 -18.58
CA SER A 675 -5.97 2.15 -19.25
C SER A 675 -6.52 0.85 -18.67
N ASP A 676 -7.16 0.05 -19.52
CA ASP A 676 -7.61 -1.28 -19.19
C ASP A 676 -6.65 -2.32 -19.77
N MET A 677 -6.12 -3.20 -18.92
CA MET A 677 -5.14 -4.19 -19.37
C MET A 677 -5.67 -5.10 -20.47
N ASN A 678 -6.97 -5.40 -20.52
CA ASN A 678 -7.50 -6.37 -21.46
C ASN A 678 -8.04 -5.73 -22.74
N SER A 679 -8.32 -4.43 -22.74
CA SER A 679 -9.05 -3.79 -23.83
C SER A 679 -8.56 -2.39 -24.23
N GLY A 680 -7.49 -1.87 -23.66
CA GLY A 680 -6.83 -0.65 -24.15
C GLY A 680 -7.29 0.64 -23.47
N LEU A 681 -7.27 1.74 -24.21
CA LEU A 681 -7.48 3.09 -23.70
C LEU A 681 -8.94 3.50 -23.80
N TYR A 682 -9.54 3.98 -22.71
CA TYR A 682 -10.89 4.56 -22.73
C TYR A 682 -10.85 6.01 -22.29
N CYS A 683 -11.84 6.77 -22.76
CA CYS A 683 -12.13 8.13 -22.32
C CYS A 683 -13.56 8.19 -21.80
N ILE A 684 -13.74 8.64 -20.56
CA ILE A 684 -15.04 8.85 -19.92
C ILE A 684 -15.21 10.29 -19.49
N LYS A 685 -16.46 10.70 -19.26
CA LYS A 685 -16.83 12.01 -18.74
C LYS A 685 -17.84 11.87 -17.60
N ILE A 686 -17.69 12.70 -16.58
CA ILE A 686 -18.69 12.87 -15.52
C ILE A 686 -19.70 13.91 -15.98
N ASN A 687 -20.97 13.54 -16.05
CA ASN A 687 -22.08 14.44 -16.35
C ASN A 687 -22.89 14.74 -15.09
N ASP A 688 -23.35 15.99 -14.98
CA ASP A 688 -24.24 16.43 -13.90
C ASP A 688 -25.64 15.77 -13.94
#